data_AF-T5AIJ9-F1
#
_entry.id   AF-T5AIJ9-F1
#
_cell.length_a   1.000
_cell.length_b   1.000
_cell.length_c   1.000
_cell.angle_alpha   90.00
_cell.angle_beta   90.00
_cell.angle_gamma   90.00
#
_symmetry.space_group_name_H-M   'P 1'
#
loop_
_entity.id
_entity.type
_entity.pdbx_description
1 polymer ?
#
loop_
_entity_poly.entity_id
_entity_poly.type
_entity_poly.pdbx_seq_one_letter_code
_entity_poly.pdbx_strand_id
1 'polypeptide(L)'
;MEAVTDFYRSQVGGTSVINYTYTDMPTRLLVKDIYYFFVYSWALPRVLSPITLWASGELDELYPSWSNLFSVFVHVVLAVLQLVFILVLPLAALLPVWAAAGAVAAFMSLNWLLCKLLNGSGITFHSDEKYATKRPEHAHEQWVFLNGVAVGEHWMKSNLNRLAITFGRPVMGIHNRTWGIPFDIIECLIQRNLTYATADVRLCFKILRKVLYDPNKSKVIFVLHSQGGIEGGLVIDWLLQEMPQDLLAKLEVYTFGNAANHFNNPHRHMLSQSLAQSKPLAAINTFMTESSFTSPASSPSGVRDDFNTQDPPSRGLSLHASRTLSAAKDRAIGHIEHYAHSTDFVALWGVLHFATNKMSSPQLPRFLGRLFQRSNGRGGHLLNQHYLDGMFPLKRDPETGDLVGANDENEFMEETIRLGHEDDAMDKTREAFDIAYMGTRDPAANNTSLPAANSRRREKAVKVKELSRLWSYRNGRSPPGKPPTHWEEDGVVQTATLQRESASVDRWRKSRDGARIWAQQGVTRGRAAHGPVRSRSRLPATFAVRGTPGKELEARLNRDFGPENEFYKELCRYIRQGLREGWVAETEITGPEYRRGKIALPSEQTRYFSITTVYMESPADGILRGQYHQHPYGEINCVVPVIDEGEAGSKAKGGPELKGMQGWQGAGWTCPGPGTHHYPEVRGGALVSVVVLPAGRICYEAEPGKPQPPSV
;
A
#
# COMPACT_ATOMS: atom_id res chain seq x y z
N MET A 1 23.21 -2.24 -22.41
CA MET A 1 23.17 -3.03 -21.16
C MET A 1 21.95 -3.93 -21.27
N GLU A 2 22.16 -5.22 -21.51
CA GLU A 2 21.08 -6.20 -21.44
C GLU A 2 20.52 -6.19 -20.01
N ALA A 3 19.20 -6.10 -19.88
CA ALA A 3 18.54 -6.11 -18.57
C ALA A 3 18.74 -7.48 -17.89
N VAL A 4 19.21 -7.52 -16.65
CA VAL A 4 19.62 -8.78 -15.97
C VAL A 4 18.67 -9.17 -14.83
N THR A 5 17.72 -8.30 -14.47
CA THR A 5 16.76 -8.55 -13.39
C THR A 5 15.33 -8.57 -13.94
N ASP A 6 14.61 -9.65 -13.66
CA ASP A 6 13.18 -9.81 -13.95
C ASP A 6 12.35 -9.32 -12.74
N PHE A 7 11.29 -8.55 -13.02
CA PHE A 7 10.39 -8.01 -12.00
C PHE A 7 8.97 -8.57 -12.15
N TYR A 8 8.41 -9.07 -11.04
CA TYR A 8 7.04 -9.57 -10.96
C TYR A 8 6.28 -8.83 -9.85
N ARG A 9 5.09 -8.30 -10.17
CA ARG A 9 4.31 -7.45 -9.24
C ARG A 9 3.57 -8.24 -8.16
N SER A 10 3.01 -9.36 -8.56
CA SER A 10 2.27 -10.35 -7.76
C SER A 10 1.87 -11.46 -8.74
N GLN A 11 2.22 -12.72 -8.42
CA GLN A 11 1.96 -13.96 -9.17
C GLN A 11 1.62 -13.81 -10.67
N VAL A 12 2.56 -14.14 -11.56
CA VAL A 12 2.38 -14.11 -13.02
C VAL A 12 2.27 -15.53 -13.55
N GLY A 13 1.33 -15.74 -14.47
CA GLY A 13 1.07 -17.06 -15.02
C GLY A 13 2.03 -17.45 -16.13
N GLY A 14 3.09 -18.19 -15.79
CA GLY A 14 3.96 -18.87 -16.76
C GLY A 14 3.29 -20.05 -17.49
N THR A 15 4.08 -20.76 -18.30
CA THR A 15 3.59 -21.87 -19.15
C THR A 15 3.15 -23.10 -18.37
N SER A 16 3.69 -23.32 -17.17
CA SER A 16 3.33 -24.43 -16.29
C SER A 16 2.15 -24.06 -15.39
N VAL A 17 1.16 -24.95 -15.30
CA VAL A 17 -0.03 -24.77 -14.45
C VAL A 17 0.14 -25.52 -13.12
N ILE A 18 0.24 -24.80 -12.01
CA ILE A 18 0.19 -25.36 -10.66
C ILE A 18 -1.28 -25.68 -10.31
N ASN A 19 -1.55 -26.98 -10.16
CA ASN A 19 -2.89 -27.52 -9.86
C ASN A 19 -3.08 -27.96 -8.39
N TYR A 20 -2.17 -27.58 -7.49
CA TYR A 20 -2.22 -27.91 -6.06
C TYR A 20 -2.08 -26.64 -5.20
N THR A 21 -2.67 -26.62 -4.02
CA THR A 21 -2.68 -25.48 -3.07
C THR A 21 -1.96 -25.86 -1.78
N TYR A 22 -1.39 -24.90 -1.04
CA TYR A 22 -0.71 -25.16 0.24
C TYR A 22 -1.62 -25.78 1.31
N THR A 23 -2.93 -25.73 1.10
CA THR A 23 -3.96 -26.36 1.95
C THR A 23 -4.37 -27.77 1.49
N ASP A 24 -3.74 -28.32 0.44
CA ASP A 24 -3.98 -29.71 0.01
C ASP A 24 -3.45 -30.70 1.05
N MET A 25 -3.80 -31.98 0.89
CA MET A 25 -3.28 -33.05 1.74
C MET A 25 -1.74 -33.03 1.83
N PRO A 26 -1.13 -33.09 3.02
CA PRO A 26 0.33 -33.05 3.20
C PRO A 26 1.10 -34.07 2.35
N THR A 27 0.53 -35.25 2.13
CA THR A 27 1.11 -36.29 1.28
C THR A 27 1.22 -35.85 -0.18
N ARG A 28 0.21 -35.15 -0.70
CA ARG A 28 0.22 -34.58 -2.05
C ARG A 28 1.26 -33.48 -2.18
N LEU A 29 1.37 -32.63 -1.16
CA LEU A 29 2.38 -31.56 -1.11
C LEU A 29 3.79 -32.14 -1.09
N LEU A 30 4.04 -33.14 -0.23
CA LEU A 30 5.32 -33.81 -0.12
C LEU A 30 5.73 -34.47 -1.44
N VAL A 31 4.82 -35.17 -2.12
CA VAL A 31 5.10 -35.79 -3.43
C VAL A 31 5.46 -34.73 -4.48
N LYS A 32 4.77 -33.59 -4.49
CA LYS A 32 5.09 -32.47 -5.39
C LYS A 32 6.44 -31.85 -5.06
N ASP A 33 6.73 -31.64 -3.78
CA ASP A 33 8.01 -31.11 -3.31
C ASP A 33 9.18 -32.03 -3.68
N ILE A 34 9.02 -33.35 -3.53
CA ILE A 34 10.01 -34.37 -3.97
C ILE A 34 10.19 -34.32 -5.49
N TYR A 35 9.09 -34.25 -6.26
CA TYR A 35 9.17 -34.16 -7.72
C TYR A 35 9.96 -32.91 -8.15
N TYR A 36 9.61 -31.74 -7.63
CA TYR A 36 10.28 -30.49 -8.00
C TYR A 36 11.71 -30.37 -7.45
N PHE A 37 12.02 -31.05 -6.35
CA PHE A 37 13.40 -31.21 -5.89
C PHE A 37 14.28 -31.82 -7.00
N PHE A 38 13.82 -32.90 -7.65
CA PHE A 38 14.56 -33.52 -8.75
C PHE A 38 14.55 -32.66 -10.02
N VAL A 39 13.45 -31.96 -10.32
CA VAL A 39 13.39 -31.01 -11.45
C VAL A 39 14.44 -29.91 -11.31
N TYR A 40 14.63 -29.38 -10.11
CA TYR A 40 15.60 -28.30 -9.84
C TYR A 40 16.96 -28.80 -9.33
N SER A 41 17.20 -30.12 -9.28
CA SER A 41 18.42 -30.70 -8.73
C SER A 41 19.72 -30.19 -9.38
N TRP A 42 19.63 -29.77 -10.65
CA TRP A 42 20.74 -29.12 -11.37
C TRP A 42 21.26 -27.83 -10.69
N ALA A 43 20.42 -27.17 -9.87
CA ALA A 43 20.78 -25.97 -9.12
C ALA A 43 21.37 -26.27 -7.73
N LEU A 44 21.34 -27.52 -7.23
CA LEU A 44 21.87 -27.89 -5.92
C LEU A 44 23.37 -27.52 -5.74
N PRO A 45 24.27 -27.74 -6.72
CA PRO A 45 25.66 -27.30 -6.58
C PRO A 45 25.82 -25.79 -6.41
N ARG A 46 24.81 -24.99 -6.81
CA ARG A 46 24.80 -23.53 -6.72
C ARG A 46 24.32 -23.00 -5.38
N VAL A 47 23.85 -23.86 -4.47
CA VAL A 47 23.43 -23.46 -3.11
C VAL A 47 24.60 -22.82 -2.33
N LEU A 48 25.82 -23.34 -2.55
CA LEU A 48 27.06 -22.91 -1.91
C LEU A 48 27.96 -22.05 -2.82
N SER A 49 27.58 -21.83 -4.08
CA SER A 49 28.42 -21.18 -5.09
C SER A 49 27.81 -19.84 -5.54
N PRO A 50 28.63 -18.80 -5.77
CA PRO A 50 30.07 -18.82 -5.75
C PRO A 50 30.61 -18.70 -4.32
N ILE A 51 31.68 -19.44 -4.03
CA ILE A 51 32.45 -19.30 -2.78
C ILE A 51 33.33 -18.03 -2.86
N THR A 52 32.92 -17.00 -3.59
CA THR A 52 33.78 -15.86 -3.96
C THR A 52 33.80 -14.75 -2.91
N LEU A 53 35.01 -14.52 -2.36
CA LEU A 53 35.63 -13.25 -1.97
C LEU A 53 34.85 -12.32 -1.04
N TRP A 54 34.44 -12.82 0.13
CA TRP A 54 34.39 -12.09 1.42
C TRP A 54 34.07 -10.59 1.33
N ALA A 55 33.03 -10.21 0.58
CA ALA A 55 32.82 -8.81 0.23
C ALA A 55 32.43 -8.01 1.48
N SER A 56 31.70 -8.67 2.38
CA SER A 56 31.37 -8.20 3.72
C SER A 56 32.48 -8.37 4.78
N GLY A 57 33.68 -8.85 4.42
CA GLY A 57 34.77 -9.08 5.37
C GLY A 57 34.36 -10.04 6.49
N GLU A 58 34.67 -9.70 7.75
CA GLU A 58 34.35 -10.52 8.93
C GLU A 58 32.86 -10.82 9.14
N LEU A 59 31.96 -10.06 8.49
CA LEU A 59 30.51 -10.27 8.58
C LEU A 59 29.99 -11.38 7.63
N ASP A 60 30.84 -11.85 6.72
CA ASP A 60 30.53 -12.97 5.83
C ASP A 60 30.61 -14.30 6.60
N GLU A 61 29.59 -15.17 6.47
CA GLU A 61 29.55 -16.47 7.13
C GLU A 61 30.72 -17.41 6.72
N LEU A 62 31.33 -17.20 5.55
CA LEU A 62 32.49 -17.97 5.08
C LEU A 62 33.82 -17.21 5.17
N TYR A 63 33.85 -16.04 5.81
CA TYR A 63 35.12 -15.36 6.12
C TYR A 63 36.03 -16.29 6.94
N PRO A 64 37.36 -16.36 6.70
CA PRO A 64 38.26 -17.32 7.34
C PRO A 64 38.63 -16.86 8.76
N SER A 65 37.62 -16.61 9.59
CA SER A 65 37.76 -16.41 11.02
C SER A 65 37.75 -17.76 11.74
N TRP A 66 38.36 -17.83 12.91
CA TRP A 66 38.31 -19.03 13.74
C TRP A 66 36.87 -19.46 14.05
N SER A 67 35.99 -18.50 14.32
CA SER A 67 34.58 -18.76 14.64
C SER A 67 33.81 -19.36 13.46
N ASN A 68 34.02 -18.86 12.25
CA ASN A 68 33.41 -19.42 11.03
C ASN A 68 33.99 -20.79 10.70
N LEU A 69 35.31 -20.94 10.74
CA LEU A 69 35.98 -22.22 10.49
C LEU A 69 35.52 -23.31 11.47
N PHE A 70 35.38 -22.96 12.75
CA PHE A 70 34.83 -23.86 13.76
C PHE A 70 33.37 -24.21 13.46
N SER A 71 32.54 -23.23 13.10
CA SER A 71 31.13 -23.46 12.77
C SER A 71 30.99 -24.40 11.56
N VAL A 72 31.75 -24.15 10.49
CA VAL A 72 31.80 -25.02 9.31
C VAL A 72 32.28 -26.42 9.68
N PHE A 73 33.34 -26.54 10.48
CA PHE A 73 33.86 -27.83 10.93
C PHE A 73 32.80 -28.66 11.67
N VAL A 74 32.11 -28.08 12.64
CA VAL A 74 31.05 -28.78 13.38
C VAL A 74 29.90 -29.16 12.45
N HIS A 75 29.51 -28.29 11.51
CA HIS A 75 28.49 -28.62 10.51
C HIS A 75 28.91 -29.78 9.59
N VAL A 76 30.18 -29.87 9.19
CA VAL A 76 30.69 -31.00 8.40
C VAL A 76 30.63 -32.30 9.21
N VAL A 77 31.07 -32.26 10.48
CA VAL A 77 30.97 -33.43 11.39
C VAL A 77 29.52 -33.87 11.56
N LEU A 78 28.61 -32.92 11.83
CA LEU A 78 27.17 -33.18 11.96
C LEU A 78 26.61 -33.79 10.67
N ALA A 79 26.93 -33.22 9.50
CA ALA A 79 26.42 -33.71 8.22
C ALA A 79 26.84 -35.16 7.97
N VAL A 80 28.11 -35.52 8.22
CA VAL A 80 28.58 -36.91 8.09
C VAL A 80 27.86 -37.83 9.05
N LEU A 81 27.77 -37.46 10.34
CA LEU A 81 27.10 -38.28 11.36
C LEU A 81 25.62 -38.49 11.06
N GLN A 82 24.92 -37.45 10.61
CA GLN A 82 23.49 -37.49 10.27
C GLN A 82 23.22 -38.32 9.02
N LEU A 83 24.05 -38.21 7.99
CA LEU A 83 23.92 -39.03 6.79
C LEU A 83 24.13 -40.52 7.12
N VAL A 84 25.16 -40.84 7.93
CA VAL A 84 25.37 -42.22 8.41
C VAL A 84 24.17 -42.69 9.23
N PHE A 85 23.64 -41.86 10.13
CA PHE A 85 22.46 -42.20 10.92
C PHE A 85 21.25 -42.50 10.04
N ILE A 86 20.94 -41.65 9.06
CA ILE A 86 19.82 -41.85 8.13
C ILE A 86 19.99 -43.15 7.33
N LEU A 87 21.21 -43.45 6.87
CA LEU A 87 21.50 -44.68 6.11
C LEU A 87 21.37 -45.94 6.97
N VAL A 88 21.73 -45.87 8.25
CA VAL A 88 21.69 -47.01 9.18
C VAL A 88 20.30 -47.18 9.81
N LEU A 89 19.48 -46.12 9.86
CA LEU A 89 18.16 -46.13 10.50
C LEU A 89 17.24 -47.28 10.04
N PRO A 90 17.17 -47.68 8.75
CA PRO A 90 16.37 -48.84 8.33
C PRO A 90 16.79 -50.15 8.99
N LEU A 91 18.08 -50.31 9.33
CA LEU A 91 18.58 -51.51 10.03
C LEU A 91 18.08 -51.57 11.48
N ALA A 92 17.63 -50.45 12.05
CA ALA A 92 17.03 -50.44 13.39
C ALA A 92 15.74 -51.26 13.47
N ALA A 93 15.06 -51.50 12.33
CA ALA A 93 13.90 -52.40 12.26
C ALA A 93 14.25 -53.87 12.55
N LEU A 94 15.53 -54.24 12.47
CA LEU A 94 16.02 -55.58 12.80
C LEU A 94 16.33 -55.74 14.29
N LEU A 95 16.33 -54.65 15.06
CA LEU A 95 16.64 -54.64 16.49
C LEU A 95 15.35 -54.72 17.33
N PRO A 96 15.43 -55.26 18.56
CA PRO A 96 14.36 -55.08 19.54
C PRO A 96 14.03 -53.60 19.73
N VAL A 97 12.74 -53.26 19.88
CA VAL A 97 12.26 -51.87 19.93
C VAL A 97 13.00 -51.01 20.97
N TRP A 98 13.33 -51.57 22.14
CA TRP A 98 14.06 -50.86 23.19
C TRP A 98 15.52 -50.57 22.80
N ALA A 99 16.17 -51.48 22.07
CA ALA A 99 17.54 -51.30 21.61
C ALA A 99 17.59 -50.27 20.48
N ALA A 100 16.64 -50.33 19.54
CA ALA A 100 16.46 -49.32 18.50
C ALA A 100 16.19 -47.94 19.12
N ALA A 101 15.26 -47.83 20.07
CA ALA A 101 14.95 -46.59 20.77
C ALA A 101 16.16 -46.04 21.54
N GLY A 102 16.90 -46.90 22.23
CA GLY A 102 18.14 -46.53 22.93
C GLY A 102 19.23 -46.00 21.98
N ALA A 103 19.42 -46.65 20.83
CA ALA A 103 20.38 -46.21 19.82
C ALA A 103 20.00 -44.87 19.20
N VAL A 104 18.72 -44.67 18.86
CA VAL A 104 18.20 -43.38 18.37
C VAL A 104 18.36 -42.31 19.45
N ALA A 105 17.99 -42.59 20.70
CA ALA A 105 18.13 -41.62 21.79
C ALA A 105 19.59 -41.23 22.04
N ALA A 106 20.53 -42.19 21.98
CA ALA A 106 21.96 -41.94 22.11
C ALA A 106 22.47 -41.04 20.98
N PHE A 107 22.10 -41.33 19.72
CA PHE A 107 22.46 -40.50 18.58
C PHE A 107 21.88 -39.09 18.70
N MET A 108 20.59 -38.96 19.02
CA MET A 108 19.93 -37.67 19.17
C MET A 108 20.55 -36.85 20.30
N SER A 109 21.00 -37.49 21.38
CA SER A 109 21.71 -36.84 22.48
C SER A 109 23.10 -36.34 22.06
N LEU A 110 23.85 -37.14 21.30
CA LEU A 110 25.14 -36.73 20.73
C LEU A 110 24.97 -35.56 19.74
N ASN A 111 23.98 -35.65 18.84
CA ASN A 111 23.66 -34.60 17.89
C ASN A 111 23.31 -33.29 18.61
N TRP A 112 22.45 -33.37 19.63
CA TRP A 112 22.11 -32.22 20.47
C TRP A 112 23.32 -31.60 21.16
N LEU A 113 24.24 -32.42 21.68
CA LEU A 113 25.46 -31.93 22.33
C LEU A 113 26.39 -31.21 21.33
N LEU A 114 26.53 -31.73 20.12
CA LEU A 114 27.29 -31.07 19.05
C LEU A 114 26.61 -29.77 18.59
N CYS A 115 25.28 -29.77 18.42
CA CYS A 115 24.51 -28.59 18.08
C CYS A 115 24.58 -27.51 19.17
N LYS A 116 24.78 -27.86 20.45
CA LYS A 116 25.05 -26.87 21.51
C LYS A 116 26.36 -26.10 21.32
N LEU A 117 27.32 -26.64 20.58
CA LEU A 117 28.56 -25.92 20.26
C LEU A 117 28.32 -24.79 19.25
N LEU A 118 27.24 -24.89 18.47
CA LEU A 118 26.83 -23.91 17.46
C LEU A 118 25.75 -22.96 17.97
N ASN A 119 24.79 -23.47 18.72
CA ASN A 119 23.60 -22.74 19.14
C ASN A 119 23.81 -22.07 20.50
N GLY A 120 23.36 -20.82 20.59
CA GLY A 120 23.33 -20.07 21.83
C GLY A 120 22.24 -20.52 22.79
N SER A 121 22.34 -20.07 24.04
CA SER A 121 21.36 -20.37 25.10
C SER A 121 20.00 -19.68 24.85
N GLY A 122 20.01 -18.51 24.20
CA GLY A 122 18.83 -17.72 23.84
C GLY A 122 18.21 -18.09 22.49
N ILE A 123 16.99 -17.60 22.24
CA ILE A 123 16.33 -17.62 20.92
C ILE A 123 16.28 -16.21 20.34
N THR A 124 16.29 -15.17 21.18
CA THR A 124 16.29 -13.78 20.73
C THR A 124 17.70 -13.20 20.81
N PHE A 125 18.13 -12.56 19.72
CA PHE A 125 19.42 -11.89 19.62
C PHE A 125 19.23 -10.43 19.17
N HIS A 126 20.24 -9.60 19.38
CA HIS A 126 20.25 -8.20 18.95
C HIS A 126 21.53 -7.88 18.21
N SER A 127 21.44 -7.02 17.19
CA SER A 127 22.62 -6.45 16.54
C SER A 127 23.46 -5.65 17.54
N ASP A 128 24.76 -5.62 17.35
CA ASP A 128 25.68 -4.88 18.21
C ASP A 128 25.60 -3.37 17.95
N GLU A 129 25.67 -2.56 19.01
CA GLU A 129 25.51 -1.11 18.93
C GLU A 129 26.58 -0.42 18.06
N LYS A 130 27.73 -1.07 17.88
CA LYS A 130 28.83 -0.58 17.03
C LYS A 130 28.43 -0.44 15.55
N TYR A 131 27.47 -1.23 15.07
CA TYR A 131 27.02 -1.19 13.68
C TYR A 131 25.77 -0.32 13.47
N ALA A 132 24.91 -0.22 14.48
CA ALA A 132 23.78 0.70 14.46
C ALA A 132 23.35 1.12 15.87
N THR A 133 23.53 2.39 16.19
CA THR A 133 23.04 2.99 17.43
C THR A 133 21.54 3.25 17.35
N LYS A 134 20.82 3.05 18.46
CA LYS A 134 19.41 3.46 18.59
C LYS A 134 19.31 4.98 18.50
N ARG A 135 18.65 5.48 17.46
CA ARG A 135 18.41 6.93 17.29
C ARG A 135 16.95 7.26 17.63
N PRO A 136 16.69 8.39 18.34
CA PRO A 136 15.32 8.81 18.67
C PRO A 136 14.42 8.97 17.44
N GLU A 137 15.00 9.44 16.32
CA GLU A 137 14.31 9.60 15.02
C GLU A 137 13.67 8.31 14.49
N HIS A 138 14.19 7.14 14.88
CA HIS A 138 13.73 5.83 14.41
C HIS A 138 13.11 4.98 15.51
N ALA A 139 12.83 5.58 16.68
CA ALA A 139 12.25 4.88 17.82
C ALA A 139 10.85 4.29 17.52
N HIS A 140 10.14 4.86 16.53
CA HIS A 140 8.84 4.40 16.06
C HIS A 140 8.89 3.14 15.17
N GLU A 141 10.10 2.69 14.79
CA GLU A 141 10.31 1.51 13.98
C GLU A 141 10.77 0.32 14.86
N GLN A 142 10.46 -0.90 14.42
CA GLN A 142 11.04 -2.13 14.97
C GLN A 142 11.43 -3.07 13.83
N TRP A 143 12.70 -3.46 13.81
CA TRP A 143 13.24 -4.42 12.84
C TRP A 143 13.38 -5.79 13.48
N VAL A 144 12.85 -6.80 12.81
CA VAL A 144 12.86 -8.20 13.24
C VAL A 144 13.41 -9.04 12.09
N PHE A 145 14.37 -9.91 12.37
CA PHE A 145 14.97 -10.83 11.41
C PHE A 145 14.76 -12.28 11.86
N LEU A 146 14.37 -13.16 10.95
CA LEU A 146 14.27 -14.60 11.15
C LEU A 146 15.14 -15.31 10.12
N ASN A 147 16.11 -16.07 10.62
CA ASN A 147 17.13 -16.74 9.80
C ASN A 147 16.61 -18.02 9.14
N GLY A 148 17.43 -18.58 8.25
CA GLY A 148 17.21 -19.88 7.62
C GLY A 148 17.94 -21.02 8.31
N VAL A 149 18.02 -22.15 7.61
CA VAL A 149 18.73 -23.37 8.04
C VAL A 149 20.22 -23.13 8.29
N ALA A 150 20.83 -24.04 9.05
CA ALA A 150 22.28 -24.10 9.28
C ALA A 150 22.87 -22.91 10.06
N VAL A 151 22.06 -22.04 10.65
CA VAL A 151 22.58 -20.84 11.35
C VAL A 151 22.77 -21.12 12.84
N GLY A 152 24.03 -21.06 13.31
CA GLY A 152 24.38 -20.98 14.73
C GLY A 152 24.33 -19.54 15.29
N GLU A 153 24.64 -19.38 16.58
CA GLU A 153 24.66 -18.07 17.25
C GLU A 153 25.60 -17.07 16.57
N HIS A 154 26.79 -17.53 16.17
CA HIS A 154 27.79 -16.69 15.52
C HIS A 154 27.28 -16.12 14.18
N TRP A 155 26.76 -16.99 13.30
CA TRP A 155 26.19 -16.57 12.02
C TRP A 155 24.92 -15.74 12.17
N MET A 156 24.09 -16.01 13.18
CA MET A 156 22.95 -15.16 13.52
C MET A 156 23.42 -13.75 13.87
N LYS A 157 24.38 -13.60 14.76
CA LYS A 157 24.96 -12.29 15.12
C LYS A 157 25.55 -11.58 13.91
N SER A 158 26.27 -12.30 13.05
CA SER A 158 26.84 -11.74 11.83
C SER A 158 25.76 -11.18 10.89
N ASN A 159 24.69 -11.94 10.69
CA ASN A 159 23.51 -11.52 9.91
C ASN A 159 22.86 -10.25 10.46
N LEU A 160 22.64 -10.19 11.78
CA LEU A 160 22.05 -9.02 12.42
C LEU A 160 22.92 -7.78 12.28
N ASN A 161 24.23 -7.94 12.45
CA ASN A 161 25.21 -6.88 12.30
C ASN A 161 25.29 -6.38 10.86
N ARG A 162 25.27 -7.31 9.89
CA ARG A 162 25.23 -7.02 8.46
C ARG A 162 23.97 -6.27 8.05
N LEU A 163 22.79 -6.67 8.52
CA LEU A 163 21.55 -5.93 8.27
C LEU A 163 21.57 -4.56 8.94
N ALA A 164 22.08 -4.48 10.17
CA ALA A 164 22.12 -3.25 10.95
C ALA A 164 22.98 -2.17 10.28
N ILE A 165 24.18 -2.51 9.80
CA ILE A 165 25.05 -1.57 9.07
C ILE A 165 24.44 -1.17 7.71
N THR A 166 23.74 -2.09 7.04
CA THR A 166 23.14 -1.83 5.72
C THR A 166 22.03 -0.79 5.80
N PHE A 167 21.15 -0.92 6.80
CA PHE A 167 19.96 -0.08 6.94
C PHE A 167 20.08 1.00 8.02
N GLY A 168 21.17 1.01 8.79
CA GLY A 168 21.38 1.96 9.89
C GLY A 168 20.32 1.85 10.98
N ARG A 169 19.89 0.62 11.30
CA ARG A 169 18.83 0.32 12.27
C ARG A 169 19.24 -0.85 13.17
N PRO A 170 18.94 -0.81 14.47
CA PRO A 170 19.13 -1.97 15.34
C PRO A 170 18.12 -3.07 14.97
N VAL A 171 18.60 -4.30 14.79
CA VAL A 171 17.80 -5.45 14.36
C VAL A 171 17.68 -6.46 15.50
N MET A 172 16.46 -6.92 15.77
CA MET A 172 16.20 -8.04 16.66
C MET A 172 16.15 -9.34 15.85
N GLY A 173 16.99 -10.31 16.18
CA GLY A 173 16.97 -11.64 15.57
C GLY A 173 16.12 -12.61 16.37
N ILE A 174 15.35 -13.43 15.67
CA ILE A 174 14.68 -14.62 16.19
C ILE A 174 15.42 -15.80 15.59
N HIS A 175 16.04 -16.60 16.45
CA HIS A 175 16.97 -17.64 16.07
C HIS A 175 16.25 -18.96 15.86
N ASN A 176 16.07 -19.31 14.60
CA ASN A 176 15.80 -20.68 14.19
C ASN A 176 17.10 -21.49 14.36
N ARG A 177 17.11 -22.38 15.36
CA ARG A 177 18.31 -23.12 15.79
C ARG A 177 18.58 -24.28 14.85
N THR A 178 19.84 -24.44 14.48
CA THR A 178 20.24 -25.56 13.62
C THR A 178 20.36 -26.86 14.42
N TRP A 179 19.79 -27.93 13.86
CA TRP A 179 20.03 -29.33 14.23
C TRP A 179 21.08 -29.99 13.35
N GLY A 180 21.72 -29.23 12.45
CA GLY A 180 22.64 -29.67 11.41
C GLY A 180 21.96 -29.76 10.05
N ILE A 181 22.72 -29.50 8.97
CA ILE A 181 22.17 -29.23 7.63
C ILE A 181 21.18 -30.31 7.15
N PRO A 182 21.51 -31.62 7.15
CA PRO A 182 20.53 -32.66 6.79
C PRO A 182 19.23 -32.65 7.60
N PHE A 183 19.33 -32.49 8.92
CA PHE A 183 18.14 -32.47 9.80
C PHE A 183 17.32 -31.20 9.62
N ASP A 184 17.97 -30.05 9.42
CA ASP A 184 17.30 -28.80 9.11
C ASP A 184 16.51 -28.90 7.79
N ILE A 185 17.06 -29.56 6.77
CA ILE A 185 16.34 -29.79 5.49
C ILE A 185 15.10 -30.67 5.70
N ILE A 186 15.20 -31.71 6.54
CA ILE A 186 14.05 -32.55 6.90
C ILE A 186 13.00 -31.75 7.66
N GLU A 187 13.42 -30.95 8.65
CA GLU A 187 12.54 -30.05 9.40
C GLU A 187 11.86 -29.04 8.48
N CYS A 188 12.60 -28.42 7.56
CA CYS A 188 12.09 -27.51 6.53
C CYS A 188 10.95 -28.15 5.72
N LEU A 189 11.14 -29.40 5.26
CA LEU A 189 10.11 -30.16 4.54
C LEU A 189 8.89 -30.45 5.42
N ILE A 190 9.10 -30.80 6.70
CA ILE A 190 8.02 -31.02 7.66
C ILE A 190 7.24 -29.73 7.89
N GLN A 191 7.90 -28.62 8.21
CA GLN A 191 7.26 -27.32 8.42
C GLN A 191 6.46 -26.87 7.18
N ARG A 192 7.04 -27.00 5.98
CA ARG A 192 6.43 -26.60 4.71
C ARG A 192 5.21 -27.43 4.32
N ASN A 193 5.23 -28.74 4.59
CA ASN A 193 4.17 -29.68 4.14
C ASN A 193 3.11 -29.97 5.22
N LEU A 194 3.47 -29.89 6.50
CA LEU A 194 2.57 -30.17 7.63
C LEU A 194 2.15 -28.92 8.40
N THR A 195 2.64 -27.73 8.02
CA THR A 195 2.34 -26.47 8.72
C THR A 195 2.75 -26.58 10.21
N TYR A 196 3.83 -27.32 10.48
CA TYR A 196 4.27 -27.58 11.84
C TYR A 196 4.95 -26.34 12.44
N ALA A 197 4.36 -25.77 13.48
CA ALA A 197 4.89 -24.57 14.12
C ALA A 197 5.80 -24.90 15.31
N THR A 198 7.09 -24.63 15.10
CA THR A 198 8.19 -24.78 16.06
C THR A 198 8.17 -23.68 17.14
N ALA A 199 9.09 -23.76 18.11
CA ALA A 199 9.12 -22.85 19.26
C ALA A 199 9.48 -21.40 18.86
N ASP A 200 10.40 -21.26 17.90
CA ASP A 200 10.83 -20.01 17.26
C ASP A 200 9.68 -19.34 16.50
N VAL A 201 8.88 -20.07 15.70
CA VAL A 201 7.64 -19.58 15.06
C VAL A 201 6.67 -19.00 16.09
N ARG A 202 6.41 -19.75 17.17
CA ARG A 202 5.50 -19.32 18.25
C ARG A 202 6.01 -18.08 18.99
N LEU A 203 7.31 -18.02 19.24
CA LEU A 203 7.95 -16.87 19.86
C LEU A 203 7.92 -15.66 18.93
N CYS A 204 8.17 -15.86 17.63
CA CYS A 204 8.12 -14.84 16.59
C CYS A 204 6.73 -14.19 16.54
N PHE A 205 5.69 -15.02 16.47
CA PHE A 205 4.31 -14.56 16.52
C PHE A 205 4.03 -13.72 17.78
N LYS A 206 4.44 -14.20 18.96
CA LYS A 206 4.26 -13.47 20.23
C LYS A 206 4.96 -12.11 20.22
N ILE A 207 6.19 -12.05 19.70
CA ILE A 207 6.97 -10.81 19.61
C ILE A 207 6.32 -9.85 18.62
N LEU A 208 6.04 -10.27 17.39
CA LEU A 208 5.43 -9.42 16.37
C LEU A 208 4.07 -8.91 16.81
N ARG A 209 3.22 -9.77 17.38
CA ARG A 209 1.95 -9.36 17.96
C ARG A 209 2.15 -8.27 19.02
N LYS A 210 3.04 -8.48 19.98
CA LYS A 210 3.34 -7.48 21.03
C LYS A 210 3.79 -6.15 20.44
N VAL A 211 4.69 -6.17 19.45
CA VAL A 211 5.22 -4.96 18.81
C VAL A 211 4.16 -4.24 17.98
N LEU A 212 3.29 -4.97 17.27
CA LEU A 212 2.23 -4.37 16.45
C LEU A 212 1.17 -3.66 17.30
N TYR A 213 0.86 -4.21 18.49
CA TYR A 213 -0.02 -3.59 19.49
C TYR A 213 0.63 -2.41 20.24
N ASP A 214 1.96 -2.25 20.18
CA ASP A 214 2.62 -1.10 20.79
C ASP A 214 2.22 0.18 20.04
N PRO A 215 1.55 1.14 20.71
CA PRO A 215 1.10 2.34 20.05
C PRO A 215 2.26 3.27 19.67
N ASN A 216 3.43 3.14 20.30
CA ASN A 216 4.63 3.91 19.95
C ASN A 216 5.30 3.42 18.66
N LYS A 217 4.88 2.25 18.16
CA LYS A 217 5.40 1.65 16.93
C LYS A 217 4.42 1.91 15.79
N SER A 218 4.83 2.76 14.86
CA SER A 218 4.06 2.98 13.62
C SER A 218 4.47 2.03 12.50
N LYS A 219 5.62 1.37 12.62
CA LYS A 219 6.17 0.51 11.57
C LYS A 219 6.94 -0.67 12.14
N VAL A 220 6.69 -1.85 11.58
CA VAL A 220 7.37 -3.09 11.92
C VAL A 220 7.93 -3.69 10.64
N ILE A 221 9.25 -3.85 10.58
CA ILE A 221 9.96 -4.40 9.43
C ILE A 221 10.34 -5.84 9.77
N PHE A 222 9.83 -6.78 8.99
CA PHE A 222 10.07 -8.21 9.17
C PHE A 222 10.88 -8.77 8.01
N VAL A 223 12.13 -9.15 8.29
CA VAL A 223 13.09 -9.66 7.32
C VAL A 223 13.24 -11.16 7.48
N LEU A 224 13.16 -11.91 6.38
CA LEU A 224 13.17 -13.37 6.36
C LEU A 224 14.23 -13.88 5.39
N HIS A 225 14.93 -14.96 5.76
CA HIS A 225 15.87 -15.64 4.87
C HIS A 225 15.57 -17.14 4.76
N SER A 226 15.57 -17.68 3.53
CA SER A 226 15.46 -19.14 3.28
C SER A 226 14.25 -19.78 3.99
N GLN A 227 14.47 -20.78 4.88
CA GLN A 227 13.44 -21.41 5.72
C GLN A 227 12.68 -20.42 6.60
N GLY A 228 13.32 -19.33 7.04
CA GLY A 228 12.62 -18.24 7.75
C GLY A 228 11.47 -17.66 6.93
N GLY A 229 11.46 -17.83 5.61
CA GLY A 229 10.32 -17.55 4.74
C GLY A 229 9.10 -18.45 4.98
N ILE A 230 9.31 -19.76 5.22
CA ILE A 230 8.25 -20.71 5.59
C ILE A 230 7.68 -20.33 6.96
N GLU A 231 8.55 -20.19 7.94
CA GLU A 231 8.21 -19.84 9.32
C GLU A 231 7.50 -18.49 9.40
N GLY A 232 8.04 -17.48 8.71
CA GLY A 232 7.43 -16.15 8.63
C GLY A 232 6.09 -16.15 7.90
N GLY A 233 5.91 -17.00 6.88
CA GLY A 233 4.61 -17.21 6.22
C GLY A 233 3.55 -17.74 7.21
N LEU A 234 3.92 -18.73 8.03
CA LEU A 234 3.04 -19.26 9.09
C LEU A 234 2.68 -18.20 10.14
N VAL A 235 3.67 -17.39 10.55
CA VAL A 235 3.45 -16.29 11.49
C VAL A 235 2.49 -15.27 10.88
N ILE A 236 2.66 -14.92 9.61
CA ILE A 236 1.79 -13.99 8.90
C ILE A 236 0.36 -14.53 8.82
N ASP A 237 0.18 -15.82 8.54
CA ASP A 237 -1.15 -16.42 8.49
C ASP A 237 -1.87 -16.34 9.84
N TRP A 238 -1.16 -16.57 10.96
CA TRP A 238 -1.73 -16.35 12.29
C TRP A 238 -2.02 -14.89 12.59
N LEU A 239 -1.15 -13.97 12.17
CA LEU A 239 -1.38 -12.53 12.33
C LEU A 239 -2.61 -12.09 11.54
N LEU A 240 -2.80 -12.58 10.30
CA LEU A 240 -3.97 -12.30 9.47
C LEU A 240 -5.27 -12.84 10.09
N GLN A 241 -5.20 -13.92 10.86
CA GLN A 241 -6.36 -14.51 11.54
C GLN A 241 -6.72 -13.80 12.86
N GLU A 242 -5.72 -13.37 13.65
CA GLU A 242 -5.97 -12.82 15.00
C GLU A 242 -5.98 -11.28 15.06
N MET A 243 -5.34 -10.58 14.13
CA MET A 243 -5.08 -9.15 14.27
C MET A 243 -6.01 -8.25 13.46
N PRO A 244 -6.41 -7.09 14.03
CA PRO A 244 -7.04 -6.01 13.29
C PRO A 244 -6.21 -5.52 12.09
N GLN A 245 -6.89 -5.14 11.01
CA GLN A 245 -6.28 -4.77 9.72
C GLN A 245 -5.48 -3.46 9.78
N ASP A 246 -5.85 -2.55 10.66
CA ASP A 246 -5.12 -1.31 10.94
C ASP A 246 -3.76 -1.58 11.59
N LEU A 247 -3.65 -2.59 12.47
CA LEU A 247 -2.37 -3.02 13.03
C LEU A 247 -1.50 -3.73 11.98
N LEU A 248 -2.09 -4.63 11.19
CA LEU A 248 -1.40 -5.34 10.09
C LEU A 248 -0.83 -4.37 9.04
N ALA A 249 -1.45 -3.19 8.89
CA ALA A 249 -0.95 -2.13 8.02
C ALA A 249 0.47 -1.66 8.33
N LYS A 250 0.88 -1.75 9.61
CA LYS A 250 2.19 -1.31 10.10
C LYS A 250 3.31 -2.26 9.66
N LEU A 251 2.96 -3.48 9.24
CA LEU A 251 3.91 -4.53 8.90
C LEU A 251 4.41 -4.38 7.45
N GLU A 252 5.74 -4.38 7.29
CA GLU A 252 6.44 -4.49 6.01
C GLU A 252 7.29 -5.76 6.04
N VAL A 253 7.18 -6.62 5.01
CA VAL A 253 7.86 -7.92 4.96
C VAL A 253 8.86 -7.97 3.79
N TYR A 254 10.07 -8.41 4.07
CA TYR A 254 11.15 -8.52 3.09
C TYR A 254 11.79 -9.88 3.17
N THR A 255 11.89 -10.60 2.05
CA THR A 255 12.41 -11.97 2.08
C THR A 255 13.57 -12.16 1.11
N PHE A 256 14.60 -12.89 1.51
CA PHE A 256 15.74 -13.31 0.70
C PHE A 256 15.70 -14.83 0.51
N GLY A 257 15.64 -15.29 -0.74
CA GLY A 257 15.63 -16.73 -1.04
C GLY A 257 14.45 -17.49 -0.42
N ASN A 258 13.26 -16.91 -0.40
CA ASN A 258 12.13 -17.46 0.36
C ASN A 258 11.74 -18.89 -0.06
N ALA A 259 11.86 -19.83 0.89
CA ALA A 259 11.57 -21.26 0.71
C ALA A 259 10.08 -21.63 0.83
N ALA A 260 9.21 -20.68 1.17
CA ALA A 260 7.79 -20.94 1.36
C ALA A 260 7.12 -21.42 0.07
N ASN A 261 5.96 -22.04 0.23
CA ASN A 261 5.06 -22.42 -0.88
C ASN A 261 3.86 -21.47 -1.04
N HIS A 262 3.65 -20.57 -0.08
CA HIS A 262 2.63 -19.54 -0.12
C HIS A 262 3.08 -18.31 0.66
N PHE A 263 2.44 -17.18 0.38
CA PHE A 263 2.60 -15.94 1.12
C PHE A 263 1.32 -15.11 0.93
N ASN A 264 0.53 -14.97 1.99
CA ASN A 264 -0.81 -14.41 1.92
C ASN A 264 -0.82 -12.90 2.22
N ASN A 265 -1.61 -12.15 1.46
CA ASN A 265 -1.87 -10.73 1.69
C ASN A 265 -3.20 -10.32 1.02
N PRO A 266 -4.35 -10.70 1.59
CA PRO A 266 -5.65 -10.39 1.00
C PRO A 266 -5.89 -8.88 0.91
N HIS A 267 -6.76 -8.48 -0.02
CA HIS A 267 -7.29 -7.12 -0.03
C HIS A 267 -8.24 -6.90 1.15
N ARG A 268 -8.28 -5.68 1.69
CA ARG A 268 -9.19 -5.34 2.81
C ARG A 268 -10.65 -5.30 2.37
N HIS A 269 -10.88 -4.91 1.12
CA HIS A 269 -12.21 -4.78 0.55
C HIS A 269 -12.39 -5.66 -0.69
N MET A 270 -13.57 -6.27 -0.82
CA MET A 270 -13.93 -7.08 -2.00
C MET A 270 -13.87 -6.29 -3.30
N LEU A 271 -14.21 -5.00 -3.26
CA LEU A 271 -14.16 -4.13 -4.43
C LEU A 271 -12.71 -3.86 -4.88
N SER A 272 -11.78 -3.76 -3.94
CA SER A 272 -10.35 -3.68 -4.24
C SER A 272 -9.84 -4.97 -4.85
N GLN A 273 -10.25 -6.12 -4.32
CA GLN A 273 -9.94 -7.44 -4.87
C GLN A 273 -10.47 -7.60 -6.30
N SER A 274 -11.74 -7.29 -6.54
CA SER A 274 -12.37 -7.46 -7.85
C SER A 274 -11.77 -6.52 -8.89
N LEU A 275 -11.49 -5.26 -8.53
CA LEU A 275 -10.81 -4.31 -9.42
C LEU A 275 -9.39 -4.75 -9.72
N ALA A 276 -8.64 -5.20 -8.71
CA ALA A 276 -7.26 -5.67 -8.90
C ALA A 276 -7.18 -6.90 -9.82
N GLN A 277 -8.19 -7.78 -9.79
CA GLN A 277 -8.26 -8.97 -10.65
C GLN A 277 -8.79 -8.67 -12.05
N SER A 278 -9.82 -7.84 -12.18
CA SER A 278 -10.53 -7.62 -13.46
C SER A 278 -10.01 -6.43 -14.27
N LYS A 279 -9.61 -5.33 -13.61
CA LYS A 279 -9.20 -4.07 -14.24
C LYS A 279 -8.01 -3.45 -13.47
N PRO A 280 -6.79 -4.01 -13.58
CA PRO A 280 -5.63 -3.60 -12.77
C PRO A 280 -5.25 -2.10 -12.88
N LEU A 281 -5.44 -1.49 -14.06
CA LEU A 281 -5.24 -0.04 -14.28
C LEU A 281 -6.25 0.80 -13.48
N ALA A 282 -7.53 0.41 -13.54
CA ALA A 282 -8.58 1.08 -12.78
C ALA A 282 -8.35 0.94 -11.26
N ALA A 283 -7.84 -0.21 -10.80
CA ALA A 283 -7.52 -0.42 -9.39
C ALA A 283 -6.46 0.55 -8.83
N ILE A 284 -5.53 1.03 -9.66
CA ILE A 284 -4.53 2.03 -9.24
C ILE A 284 -5.15 3.41 -9.12
N ASN A 285 -5.99 3.77 -10.08
CA ASN A 285 -6.60 5.11 -10.15
C ASN A 285 -7.83 5.22 -9.24
N THR A 286 -8.33 4.11 -8.72
CA THR A 286 -9.44 4.08 -7.76
C THR A 286 -8.88 4.17 -6.34
N PHE A 287 -9.25 5.21 -5.59
CA PHE A 287 -8.83 5.39 -4.20
C PHE A 287 -9.94 4.99 -3.23
N MET A 288 -9.60 4.10 -2.30
CA MET A 288 -10.41 3.77 -1.13
C MET A 288 -10.04 4.71 0.00
N THR A 289 -11.04 5.33 0.63
CA THR A 289 -10.85 6.13 1.84
C THR A 289 -11.63 5.49 2.99
N GLU A 290 -10.90 5.07 4.02
CA GLU A 290 -11.46 4.55 5.26
C GLU A 290 -11.39 5.66 6.31
N SER A 291 -12.51 5.93 7.01
CA SER A 291 -12.59 6.94 8.06
C SER A 291 -12.98 6.27 9.37
N SER A 292 -12.13 6.37 10.38
CA SER A 292 -12.40 5.85 11.72
C SER A 292 -13.01 6.95 12.59
N PHE A 293 -14.10 6.60 13.29
CA PHE A 293 -14.77 7.48 14.24
C PHE A 293 -14.49 6.98 15.65
N THR A 294 -13.92 7.83 16.51
CA THR A 294 -13.91 7.58 17.96
C THR A 294 -15.11 8.32 18.55
N SER A 295 -16.12 7.59 19.00
CA SER A 295 -17.18 8.20 19.81
C SER A 295 -16.60 8.55 21.18
N PRO A 296 -16.80 9.78 21.71
CA PRO A 296 -16.41 10.07 23.07
C PRO A 296 -17.14 9.10 24.01
N ALA A 297 -16.41 8.34 24.81
CA ALA A 297 -17.00 7.52 25.85
C ALA A 297 -17.78 8.46 26.80
N SER A 298 -19.08 8.25 26.91
CA SER A 298 -19.90 8.93 27.90
C SER A 298 -19.40 8.52 29.28
N SER A 299 -18.68 9.40 29.97
CA SER A 299 -18.37 9.21 31.39
C SER A 299 -19.70 9.05 32.16
N PRO A 300 -19.82 8.09 33.08
CA PRO A 300 -21.05 7.93 33.83
C PRO A 300 -21.23 9.16 34.73
N SER A 301 -22.31 9.91 34.51
CA SER A 301 -22.68 11.06 35.32
C SER A 301 -23.00 10.59 36.74
N GLY A 302 -22.02 10.70 37.64
CA GLY A 302 -22.27 10.62 39.08
C GLY A 302 -23.06 11.84 39.51
N VAL A 303 -24.27 11.62 40.00
CA VAL A 303 -25.11 12.64 40.65
C VAL A 303 -24.39 13.11 41.91
N ARG A 304 -23.90 14.34 41.91
CA ARG A 304 -23.73 15.14 43.13
C ARG A 304 -24.13 16.57 42.85
N ASP A 305 -25.17 17.00 43.58
CA ASP A 305 -25.56 18.38 43.75
C ASP A 305 -24.38 19.20 44.27
N ASP A 306 -24.04 20.28 43.57
CA ASP A 306 -23.72 21.56 44.21
C ASP A 306 -23.64 22.69 43.17
N PHE A 307 -24.30 23.80 43.51
CA PHE A 307 -24.30 25.06 42.78
C PHE A 307 -22.94 25.77 42.90
N ASN A 308 -22.19 25.94 41.80
CA ASN A 308 -21.52 27.21 41.51
C ASN A 308 -20.99 27.31 40.06
N THR A 309 -20.96 28.54 39.57
CA THR A 309 -20.54 28.99 38.23
C THR A 309 -19.16 28.52 37.77
N GLN A 310 -19.06 27.97 36.54
CA GLN A 310 -17.95 28.17 35.59
C GLN A 310 -18.23 27.54 34.22
N ASP A 311 -17.85 28.28 33.18
CA ASP A 311 -17.77 28.05 31.72
C ASP A 311 -18.35 26.77 31.06
N PRO A 312 -19.01 26.88 29.88
CA PRO A 312 -19.41 25.71 29.12
C PRO A 312 -18.17 24.90 28.72
N PRO A 313 -18.21 23.55 28.82
CA PRO A 313 -17.07 22.72 28.45
C PRO A 313 -16.77 22.93 26.98
N SER A 314 -15.52 23.28 26.69
CA SER A 314 -14.97 23.27 25.34
C SER A 314 -15.30 21.92 24.70
N ARG A 315 -16.15 21.93 23.67
CA ARG A 315 -16.38 20.77 22.80
C ARG A 315 -15.03 20.36 22.22
N GLY A 316 -14.45 19.29 22.76
CA GLY A 316 -13.27 18.65 22.19
C GLY A 316 -13.55 18.32 20.72
N LEU A 317 -12.63 18.70 19.85
CA LEU A 317 -12.65 18.33 18.44
C LEU A 317 -12.61 16.80 18.36
N SER A 318 -13.67 16.19 17.82
CA SER A 318 -13.63 14.80 17.37
C SER A 318 -12.55 14.69 16.30
N LEU A 319 -11.42 14.05 16.62
CA LEU A 319 -10.36 13.85 15.66
C LEU A 319 -10.74 12.72 14.70
N HIS A 320 -10.75 13.05 13.41
CA HIS A 320 -11.02 12.11 12.33
C HIS A 320 -9.69 11.53 11.83
N ALA A 321 -9.51 10.22 11.97
CA ALA A 321 -8.42 9.51 11.30
C ALA A 321 -8.96 8.95 9.97
N SER A 322 -8.50 9.51 8.84
CA SER A 322 -8.81 8.99 7.50
C SER A 322 -7.57 8.43 6.81
N ARG A 323 -7.71 7.26 6.18
CA ARG A 323 -6.67 6.63 5.37
C ARG A 323 -7.15 6.48 3.94
N THR A 324 -6.39 7.03 3.00
CA THR A 324 -6.68 6.90 1.56
C THR A 324 -5.58 6.07 0.89
N LEU A 325 -5.96 4.97 0.24
CA LEU A 325 -5.08 4.09 -0.53
C LEU A 325 -5.69 3.79 -1.89
N SER A 326 -4.88 3.52 -2.92
CA SER A 326 -5.43 2.96 -4.15
C SER A 326 -5.97 1.54 -3.91
N ALA A 327 -7.00 1.13 -4.64
CA ALA A 327 -7.57 -0.21 -4.55
C ALA A 327 -6.51 -1.29 -4.78
N ALA A 328 -5.52 -1.01 -5.64
CA ALA A 328 -4.37 -1.89 -5.85
C ALA A 328 -3.45 -2.03 -4.61
N LYS A 329 -3.33 -1.00 -3.78
CA LYS A 329 -2.53 -0.99 -2.54
C LYS A 329 -3.35 -1.30 -1.28
N ASP A 330 -4.66 -1.47 -1.42
CA ASP A 330 -5.60 -1.74 -0.33
C ASP A 330 -5.50 -3.19 0.17
N ARG A 331 -4.33 -3.52 0.74
CA ARG A 331 -3.93 -4.84 1.21
C ARG A 331 -3.89 -4.87 2.75
N ALA A 332 -4.04 -6.05 3.34
CA ALA A 332 -3.95 -6.25 4.78
C ALA A 332 -2.58 -5.78 5.31
N ILE A 333 -1.51 -6.34 4.76
CA ILE A 333 -0.11 -6.03 5.08
C ILE A 333 0.36 -4.89 4.19
N GLY A 334 1.04 -3.92 4.79
CA GLY A 334 1.41 -2.66 4.15
C GLY A 334 2.33 -2.84 2.95
N HIS A 335 3.33 -3.72 3.04
CA HIS A 335 4.27 -3.97 1.96
C HIS A 335 4.90 -5.36 2.04
N ILE A 336 5.11 -6.02 0.89
CA ILE A 336 5.83 -7.31 0.80
C ILE A 336 6.76 -7.28 -0.42
N GLU A 337 8.05 -7.58 -0.22
CA GLU A 337 9.02 -7.80 -1.30
C GLU A 337 9.83 -9.08 -1.12
N HIS A 338 10.16 -9.70 -2.25
CA HIS A 338 10.93 -10.92 -2.35
C HIS A 338 12.15 -10.68 -3.25
N TYR A 339 13.31 -11.09 -2.78
CA TYR A 339 14.60 -11.00 -3.47
C TYR A 339 15.10 -12.41 -3.75
N ALA A 340 15.29 -12.74 -5.02
CA ALA A 340 15.64 -14.08 -5.48
C ALA A 340 16.75 -14.05 -6.54
N HIS A 341 17.63 -15.05 -6.50
CA HIS A 341 18.54 -15.34 -7.60
C HIS A 341 17.91 -16.42 -8.48
N SER A 342 17.98 -16.28 -9.82
CA SER A 342 17.39 -17.26 -10.75
C SER A 342 18.11 -18.61 -10.75
N THR A 343 19.30 -18.67 -10.16
CA THR A 343 20.14 -19.86 -10.07
C THR A 343 20.18 -20.49 -8.68
N ASP A 344 19.45 -19.91 -7.72
CA ASP A 344 19.29 -20.48 -6.38
C ASP A 344 18.24 -21.59 -6.39
N PHE A 345 18.65 -22.79 -5.96
CA PHE A 345 17.78 -23.94 -5.75
C PHE A 345 16.55 -23.66 -4.87
N VAL A 346 16.70 -23.02 -3.72
CA VAL A 346 15.60 -22.83 -2.76
C VAL A 346 14.63 -21.75 -3.24
N ALA A 347 15.12 -20.65 -3.83
CA ALA A 347 14.24 -19.71 -4.51
C ALA A 347 13.53 -20.36 -5.70
N LEU A 348 14.22 -21.18 -6.51
CA LEU A 348 13.63 -21.96 -7.61
C LEU A 348 12.55 -22.93 -7.13
N TRP A 349 12.74 -23.57 -5.98
CA TRP A 349 11.82 -24.54 -5.37
C TRP A 349 10.73 -23.89 -4.50
N GLY A 350 10.93 -22.64 -4.08
CA GLY A 350 10.03 -21.82 -3.28
C GLY A 350 9.46 -20.65 -4.10
N VAL A 351 9.81 -19.42 -3.74
CA VAL A 351 9.19 -18.20 -4.31
C VAL A 351 9.12 -18.17 -5.84
N LEU A 352 10.17 -18.53 -6.56
CA LEU A 352 10.15 -18.51 -8.03
C LEU A 352 9.18 -19.57 -8.58
N HIS A 353 9.15 -20.78 -8.01
CA HIS A 353 8.20 -21.81 -8.44
C HIS A 353 6.76 -21.32 -8.34
N PHE A 354 6.39 -20.74 -7.19
CA PHE A 354 5.00 -20.37 -6.92
C PHE A 354 4.60 -19.01 -7.49
N ALA A 355 5.53 -18.08 -7.66
CA ALA A 355 5.26 -16.75 -8.19
C ALA A 355 5.28 -16.68 -9.73
N THR A 356 6.01 -17.57 -10.41
CA THR A 356 6.18 -17.52 -11.88
C THR A 356 5.33 -18.52 -12.65
N ASN A 357 4.69 -19.50 -11.99
CA ASN A 357 3.83 -20.48 -12.64
C ASN A 357 2.34 -20.10 -12.58
N LYS A 358 1.59 -20.44 -13.64
CA LYS A 358 0.17 -20.14 -13.77
C LYS A 358 -0.68 -20.97 -12.81
N MET A 359 -1.75 -20.36 -12.34
CA MET A 359 -2.73 -21.03 -11.49
C MET A 359 -3.75 -21.80 -12.33
N SER A 360 -4.20 -22.94 -11.81
CA SER A 360 -5.36 -23.63 -12.36
C SER A 360 -6.67 -22.87 -12.15
N SER A 361 -6.73 -21.91 -11.20
CA SER A 361 -7.93 -21.16 -10.85
C SER A 361 -7.57 -19.73 -10.36
N PRO A 362 -8.29 -18.67 -10.77
CA PRO A 362 -8.11 -17.29 -10.30
C PRO A 362 -8.44 -17.05 -8.83
N GLN A 363 -9.10 -18.00 -8.16
CA GLN A 363 -9.58 -17.86 -6.79
C GLN A 363 -8.53 -18.20 -5.73
N LEU A 364 -7.36 -18.73 -6.12
CA LEU A 364 -6.32 -19.17 -5.20
C LEU A 364 -5.22 -18.10 -5.09
N PRO A 365 -5.14 -17.25 -4.05
CA PRO A 365 -3.97 -16.40 -3.89
C PRO A 365 -2.73 -17.26 -3.62
N ARG A 366 -1.66 -17.16 -4.43
CA ARG A 366 -0.36 -17.77 -4.07
C ARG A 366 0.80 -16.83 -4.34
N PHE A 367 1.61 -16.63 -3.31
CA PHE A 367 2.81 -15.80 -3.31
C PHE A 367 2.57 -14.32 -3.69
N LEU A 368 2.06 -13.56 -2.72
CA LEU A 368 1.83 -12.13 -2.88
C LEU A 368 3.01 -11.29 -2.40
N GLY A 369 3.45 -10.39 -3.27
CA GLY A 369 4.55 -9.46 -3.03
C GLY A 369 5.25 -9.11 -4.33
N ARG A 370 6.06 -8.06 -4.29
CA ARG A 370 6.93 -7.69 -5.43
C ARG A 370 8.13 -8.63 -5.43
N LEU A 371 8.40 -9.30 -6.53
CA LEU A 371 9.53 -10.21 -6.67
C LEU A 371 10.57 -9.61 -7.62
N PHE A 372 11.80 -9.50 -7.13
CA PHE A 372 12.99 -9.16 -7.89
C PHE A 372 13.82 -10.43 -8.11
N GLN A 373 13.84 -10.93 -9.34
CA GLN A 373 14.61 -12.10 -9.74
C GLN A 373 15.85 -11.65 -10.51
N ARG A 374 17.04 -11.85 -9.95
CA ARG A 374 18.31 -11.47 -10.57
C ARG A 374 18.96 -12.65 -11.30
N SER A 375 19.41 -12.44 -12.53
CA SER A 375 19.90 -13.49 -13.44
C SER A 375 21.40 -13.44 -13.79
N ASN A 376 22.23 -12.71 -13.03
CA ASN A 376 23.64 -12.43 -13.37
C ASN A 376 24.65 -13.53 -13.02
N GLY A 377 24.23 -14.77 -12.75
CA GLY A 377 25.14 -15.89 -12.48
C GLY A 377 25.89 -15.85 -11.14
N ARG A 378 25.85 -14.74 -10.38
CA ARG A 378 26.23 -14.70 -8.96
C ARG A 378 25.13 -15.36 -8.13
N GLY A 379 25.03 -16.68 -8.25
CA GLY A 379 24.11 -17.53 -7.50
C GLY A 379 24.50 -17.65 -6.02
N GLY A 380 23.80 -18.47 -5.25
CA GLY A 380 24.12 -18.71 -3.84
C GLY A 380 22.90 -18.50 -2.95
N HIS A 381 22.75 -19.39 -1.96
CA HIS A 381 21.53 -19.46 -1.16
C HIS A 381 21.72 -19.74 0.31
N LEU A 382 22.57 -20.71 0.66
CA LEU A 382 22.63 -21.20 2.05
C LEU A 382 22.88 -20.07 3.05
N LEU A 383 23.62 -19.06 2.59
CA LEU A 383 24.05 -17.92 3.36
C LEU A 383 23.32 -16.68 2.86
N ASN A 384 22.74 -15.94 3.79
CA ASN A 384 22.01 -14.71 3.49
C ASN A 384 22.94 -13.66 2.86
N GLN A 385 24.25 -13.76 3.13
CA GLN A 385 25.22 -12.80 2.62
C GLN A 385 25.43 -12.97 1.13
N HIS A 386 25.13 -14.13 0.53
CA HIS A 386 25.07 -14.26 -0.93
C HIS A 386 24.05 -13.30 -1.54
N TYR A 387 22.92 -13.07 -0.86
CA TYR A 387 21.94 -12.06 -1.28
C TYR A 387 22.40 -10.65 -0.96
N LEU A 388 22.84 -10.41 0.28
CA LEU A 388 23.19 -9.07 0.71
C LEU A 388 24.43 -8.54 -0.03
N ASP A 389 25.42 -9.37 -0.34
CA ASP A 389 26.61 -8.94 -1.08
C ASP A 389 26.31 -8.75 -2.57
N GLY A 390 25.41 -9.58 -3.12
CA GLY A 390 24.94 -9.40 -4.49
C GLY A 390 24.09 -8.14 -4.66
N MET A 391 23.10 -7.93 -3.80
CA MET A 391 22.01 -6.96 -4.00
C MET A 391 22.14 -5.69 -3.15
N PHE A 392 22.85 -5.76 -2.01
CA PHE A 392 23.07 -4.65 -1.08
C PHE A 392 24.55 -4.60 -0.62
N PRO A 393 25.52 -4.55 -1.55
CA PRO A 393 26.93 -4.62 -1.20
C PRO A 393 27.33 -3.48 -0.28
N LEU A 394 28.25 -3.73 0.66
CA LEU A 394 28.77 -2.70 1.55
C LEU A 394 29.87 -1.88 0.88
N LYS A 395 29.96 -0.61 1.25
CA LYS A 395 31.05 0.31 0.90
C LYS A 395 32.08 0.32 2.02
N ARG A 396 33.34 0.27 1.63
CA ARG A 396 34.49 0.49 2.51
C ARG A 396 34.94 1.94 2.45
N ASP A 397 35.33 2.47 3.59
CA ASP A 397 36.03 3.74 3.67
C ASP A 397 37.41 3.59 2.98
N PRO A 398 37.76 4.46 2.01
CA PRO A 398 39.06 4.40 1.35
C PRO A 398 40.25 4.66 2.28
N GLU A 399 40.07 5.36 3.41
CA GLU A 399 41.17 5.71 4.32
C GLU A 399 41.38 4.66 5.43
N THR A 400 40.29 4.19 6.05
CA THR A 400 40.34 3.25 7.18
C THR A 400 40.16 1.79 6.76
N GLY A 401 39.56 1.52 5.59
CA GLY A 401 39.20 0.18 5.13
C GLY A 401 37.97 -0.40 5.84
N ASP A 402 37.40 0.33 6.79
CA ASP A 402 36.24 -0.07 7.59
C ASP A 402 34.95 -0.05 6.77
N LEU A 403 34.00 -0.89 7.17
CA LEU A 403 32.67 -0.93 6.56
C LEU A 403 31.85 0.27 7.07
N VAL A 404 31.30 1.06 6.16
CA VAL A 404 30.55 2.29 6.50
C VAL A 404 29.04 2.12 6.34
N GLY A 405 28.61 1.33 5.36
CA GLY A 405 27.20 1.19 5.01
C GLY A 405 27.00 0.54 3.64
N ALA A 406 25.76 0.51 3.15
CA ALA A 406 25.43 0.05 1.81
C ALA A 406 26.02 0.98 0.74
N ASN A 407 26.54 0.39 -0.35
CA ASN A 407 27.06 1.13 -1.48
C ASN A 407 25.93 1.71 -2.33
N ASP A 408 25.79 3.04 -2.32
CA ASP A 408 24.80 3.80 -3.10
C ASP A 408 24.92 3.57 -4.62
N GLU A 409 26.12 3.24 -5.10
CA GLU A 409 26.43 2.97 -6.52
C GLU A 409 26.62 1.46 -6.74
N ASN A 410 25.59 0.65 -6.44
CA ASN A 410 25.65 -0.79 -6.69
C ASN A 410 25.00 -1.19 -8.01
N GLU A 411 25.59 -2.22 -8.62
CA GLU A 411 25.20 -2.76 -9.92
C GLU A 411 23.72 -3.16 -9.95
N PHE A 412 23.25 -3.94 -8.97
CA PHE A 412 21.88 -4.44 -8.92
C PHE A 412 20.83 -3.33 -8.91
N MET A 413 21.06 -2.28 -8.14
CA MET A 413 20.14 -1.14 -8.03
C MET A 413 20.12 -0.29 -9.30
N GLU A 414 21.18 -0.33 -10.10
CA GLU A 414 21.29 0.33 -11.39
C GLU A 414 20.84 -0.55 -12.58
N GLU A 415 20.66 -1.85 -12.38
CA GLU A 415 20.14 -2.77 -13.39
C GLU A 415 18.74 -2.34 -13.84
N THR A 416 18.53 -2.41 -15.15
CA THR A 416 17.23 -2.18 -15.76
C THR A 416 16.37 -3.43 -15.61
N ILE A 417 15.10 -3.25 -15.27
CA ILE A 417 14.18 -4.37 -15.09
C ILE A 417 13.62 -4.86 -16.43
N ARG A 418 13.62 -6.18 -16.62
CA ARG A 418 12.74 -6.87 -17.57
C ARG A 418 11.43 -7.19 -16.86
N LEU A 419 10.31 -6.98 -17.53
CA LEU A 419 9.05 -7.53 -17.04
C LEU A 419 9.00 -9.00 -17.44
N GLY A 420 8.61 -9.86 -16.51
CA GLY A 420 8.53 -11.30 -16.77
C GLY A 420 7.74 -11.61 -18.05
N HIS A 421 8.28 -12.53 -18.86
CA HIS A 421 7.77 -12.94 -20.17
C HIS A 421 6.30 -13.42 -20.08
N GLU A 422 5.35 -12.60 -20.56
CA GLU A 422 4.00 -13.04 -20.93
C GLU A 422 4.02 -13.35 -22.44
N ASP A 423 3.97 -14.63 -22.80
CA ASP A 423 3.73 -15.00 -24.20
C ASP A 423 2.37 -14.44 -24.67
N ASP A 424 2.39 -13.80 -25.84
CA ASP A 424 1.31 -13.14 -26.60
C ASP A 424 0.74 -11.79 -26.11
N ALA A 425 1.41 -11.02 -25.24
CA ALA A 425 0.89 -9.69 -24.88
C ALA A 425 1.93 -8.60 -24.59
N MET A 426 2.59 -8.07 -25.63
CA MET A 426 3.41 -6.85 -25.51
C MET A 426 2.60 -5.65 -24.97
N ASP A 427 1.30 -5.55 -25.28
CA ASP A 427 0.44 -4.46 -24.79
C ASP A 427 0.07 -4.60 -23.31
N LYS A 428 -0.26 -5.82 -22.83
CA LYS A 428 -0.54 -6.05 -21.39
C LYS A 428 0.72 -5.90 -20.54
N THR A 429 1.88 -6.28 -21.08
CA THR A 429 3.19 -6.10 -20.43
C THR A 429 3.49 -4.63 -20.17
N ARG A 430 3.19 -3.75 -21.13
CA ARG A 430 3.39 -2.30 -20.99
C ARG A 430 2.41 -1.67 -20.00
N GLU A 431 1.15 -2.10 -20.00
CA GLU A 431 0.19 -1.70 -18.98
C GLU A 431 0.64 -2.16 -17.59
N ALA A 432 1.05 -3.43 -17.43
CA ALA A 432 1.54 -3.98 -16.16
C ALA A 432 2.78 -3.24 -15.62
N PHE A 433 3.64 -2.72 -16.51
CA PHE A 433 4.77 -1.87 -16.17
C PHE A 433 4.36 -0.51 -15.63
N ASP A 434 3.53 0.23 -16.37
CA ASP A 434 3.04 1.54 -15.96
C ASP A 434 2.28 1.41 -14.63
N ILE A 435 1.54 0.31 -14.47
CA ILE A 435 0.86 -0.11 -13.25
C ILE A 435 1.83 -0.32 -12.06
N ALA A 436 2.94 -1.02 -12.28
CA ALA A 436 3.94 -1.28 -11.25
C ALA A 436 4.65 0.01 -10.84
N TYR A 437 5.04 0.83 -11.82
CA TYR A 437 5.70 2.11 -11.64
C TYR A 437 4.81 3.15 -10.94
N MET A 438 3.55 3.29 -11.36
CA MET A 438 2.58 4.17 -10.68
C MET A 438 2.28 3.69 -9.26
N GLY A 439 2.30 2.37 -9.03
CA GLY A 439 2.16 1.76 -7.71
C GLY A 439 3.34 1.98 -6.76
N THR A 440 4.48 2.53 -7.18
CA THR A 440 5.62 2.79 -6.27
C THR A 440 5.63 4.21 -5.72
N ARG A 441 4.94 5.17 -6.35
CA ARG A 441 4.80 6.53 -5.83
C ARG A 441 3.75 6.60 -4.73
N ASP A 442 4.06 7.35 -3.68
CA ASP A 442 3.09 7.75 -2.67
C ASP A 442 2.24 8.90 -3.21
N PRO A 443 0.89 8.85 -3.11
CA PRO A 443 0.03 9.93 -3.61
C PRO A 443 0.31 11.28 -2.93
N ALA A 444 0.91 11.26 -1.74
CA ALA A 444 1.26 12.44 -0.95
C ALA A 444 2.59 13.09 -1.35
N ALA A 445 3.40 12.45 -2.20
CA ALA A 445 4.70 12.96 -2.63
C ALA A 445 4.60 13.69 -4.00
N ASN A 446 4.27 14.99 -3.92
CA ASN A 446 4.27 16.05 -4.96
C ASN A 446 3.08 16.06 -5.95
N ASN A 447 2.34 17.17 -6.15
CA ASN A 447 2.76 18.52 -6.60
C ASN A 447 3.66 18.58 -7.84
N THR A 448 3.84 17.47 -8.55
CA THR A 448 4.42 17.47 -9.89
C THR A 448 3.32 17.07 -10.85
N SER A 449 2.93 18.01 -11.71
CA SER A 449 2.02 17.78 -12.82
C SER A 449 2.35 16.48 -13.56
N LEU A 450 1.34 15.66 -13.79
CA LEU A 450 1.40 14.58 -14.77
C LEU A 450 1.78 15.22 -16.11
N PRO A 451 2.85 14.78 -16.79
CA PRO A 451 2.99 15.08 -18.20
C PRO A 451 1.84 14.38 -18.92
N ALA A 452 1.00 15.16 -19.60
CA ALA A 452 -0.02 14.66 -20.50
C ALA A 452 0.56 13.57 -21.42
N ALA A 453 -0.26 12.57 -21.75
CA ALA A 453 0.04 11.42 -22.60
C ALA A 453 0.27 11.80 -24.09
N ASN A 454 0.95 12.91 -24.34
CA ASN A 454 1.36 13.38 -25.66
C ASN A 454 2.80 13.89 -25.58
N SER A 455 3.76 12.97 -25.61
CA SER A 455 5.02 13.21 -26.33
C SER A 455 5.74 11.89 -26.53
N ARG A 456 6.25 11.70 -27.74
CA ARG A 456 7.27 10.71 -28.09
C ARG A 456 8.48 10.91 -27.16
N ARG A 457 8.47 10.28 -25.99
CA ARG A 457 9.57 10.32 -25.03
C ARG A 457 10.22 8.94 -25.03
N ARG A 458 11.46 8.90 -25.50
CA ARG A 458 12.39 7.76 -25.45
C ARG A 458 12.15 6.90 -24.21
N GLU A 459 12.00 5.59 -24.44
CA GLU A 459 12.07 4.51 -23.46
C GLU A 459 13.08 4.83 -22.35
N LYS A 460 12.60 5.30 -21.19
CA LYS A 460 13.47 5.41 -20.03
C LYS A 460 13.32 4.12 -19.25
N ALA A 461 14.27 3.21 -19.43
CA ALA A 461 14.29 1.94 -18.72
C ALA A 461 14.26 2.18 -17.20
N VAL A 462 13.26 1.61 -16.51
CA VAL A 462 13.12 1.71 -15.05
C VAL A 462 14.17 0.82 -14.39
N LYS A 463 14.75 1.33 -13.29
CA LYS A 463 15.80 0.64 -12.52
C LYS A 463 15.24 0.03 -11.25
N VAL A 464 15.90 -1.00 -10.74
CA VAL A 464 15.50 -1.69 -9.49
C VAL A 464 15.36 -0.71 -8.32
N LYS A 465 16.27 0.26 -8.18
CA LYS A 465 16.23 1.28 -7.11
C LYS A 465 14.98 2.15 -7.07
N GLU A 466 14.27 2.27 -8.19
CA GLU A 466 13.04 3.07 -8.28
C GLU A 466 11.81 2.28 -7.79
N LEU A 467 11.94 0.95 -7.68
CA LEU A 467 10.86 0.06 -7.29
C LEU A 467 11.04 -0.60 -5.93
N SER A 468 12.29 -0.86 -5.53
CA SER A 468 12.65 -1.46 -4.24
C SER A 468 12.38 -0.48 -3.09
N ARG A 469 11.41 -0.82 -2.24
CA ARG A 469 11.16 -0.07 -1.00
C ARG A 469 12.24 -0.35 0.02
N LEU A 470 12.75 -1.58 0.12
CA LEU A 470 13.83 -1.90 1.07
C LEU A 470 15.07 -1.02 0.85
N TRP A 471 15.41 -0.76 -0.43
CA TRP A 471 16.51 0.13 -0.81
C TRP A 471 16.39 1.55 -0.27
N SER A 472 15.18 2.03 -0.01
CA SER A 472 14.97 3.37 0.54
C SER A 472 15.39 3.51 2.01
N TYR A 473 15.59 2.39 2.73
CA TYR A 473 16.09 2.38 4.11
C TYR A 473 17.60 2.37 4.24
N ARG A 474 18.33 2.16 3.14
CA ARG A 474 19.79 2.04 3.18
C ARG A 474 20.45 3.21 3.91
N ASN A 475 21.57 2.95 4.59
CA ASN A 475 22.38 3.97 5.25
C ASN A 475 21.57 4.86 6.21
N GLY A 476 20.54 4.30 6.85
CA GLY A 476 19.70 5.00 7.82
C GLY A 476 18.58 5.85 7.21
N ARG A 477 18.43 5.87 5.89
CA ARG A 477 17.38 6.62 5.19
C ARG A 477 16.00 6.02 5.49
N SER A 478 14.94 6.64 4.98
CA SER A 478 13.58 6.14 5.10
C SER A 478 12.79 6.43 3.83
N PRO A 479 11.84 5.55 3.45
CA PRO A 479 11.00 5.77 2.28
C PRO A 479 10.26 7.12 2.37
N PRO A 480 10.10 7.84 1.25
CA PRO A 480 9.27 9.03 1.22
C PRO A 480 7.82 8.65 1.52
N GLY A 481 7.32 9.21 2.61
CA GLY A 481 6.00 8.95 3.19
C GLY A 481 6.07 9.37 4.65
N LYS A 482 5.18 10.25 5.10
CA LYS A 482 5.17 10.61 6.53
C LYS A 482 4.89 9.31 7.31
N PRO A 483 5.66 8.97 8.36
CA PRO A 483 5.14 8.03 9.36
C PRO A 483 3.75 8.53 9.79
N PRO A 484 2.79 7.65 10.11
CA PRO A 484 1.57 8.07 10.80
C PRO A 484 2.01 9.03 11.91
N THR A 485 1.63 10.31 11.78
CA THR A 485 2.12 11.34 12.68
C THR A 485 1.51 11.06 14.03
N HIS A 486 2.31 10.55 14.97
CA HIS A 486 1.95 10.48 16.37
C HIS A 486 1.83 11.92 16.89
N TRP A 487 0.68 12.24 17.47
CA TRP A 487 0.53 13.38 18.36
C TRP A 487 -0.04 12.82 19.67
N GLU A 488 0.54 13.25 20.80
CA GLU A 488 0.01 12.99 22.13
C GLU A 488 -0.93 14.14 22.49
N GLU A 489 -2.18 13.81 22.81
CA GLU A 489 -3.06 14.65 23.62
C GLU A 489 -3.80 13.69 24.57
N ASP A 490 -3.73 13.95 25.88
CA ASP A 490 -4.39 13.18 26.94
C ASP A 490 -4.03 11.68 27.02
N GLY A 491 -2.79 11.30 26.72
CA GLY A 491 -2.25 9.95 27.01
C GLY A 491 -2.77 8.81 26.11
N VAL A 492 -3.44 9.14 25.00
CA VAL A 492 -3.89 8.15 24.00
C VAL A 492 -3.16 8.41 22.67
N VAL A 493 -2.24 7.51 22.32
CA VAL A 493 -1.49 7.58 21.05
C VAL A 493 -2.33 6.99 19.91
N GLN A 494 -2.76 7.83 18.97
CA GLN A 494 -3.57 7.42 17.81
C GLN A 494 -2.74 7.36 16.51
N THR A 495 -2.98 6.33 15.68
CA THR A 495 -2.50 6.27 14.29
C THR A 495 -3.39 7.09 13.39
N ALA A 496 -2.99 8.31 13.06
CA ALA A 496 -3.64 9.13 12.04
C ALA A 496 -2.60 9.63 11.02
N THR A 497 -2.87 9.40 9.74
CA THR A 497 -2.42 10.33 8.69
C THR A 497 -3.18 11.63 8.91
N LEU A 498 -2.66 12.53 9.75
CA LEU A 498 -3.16 13.90 9.78
C LEU A 498 -2.75 14.55 8.46
N GLN A 499 -3.72 14.73 7.58
CA GLN A 499 -3.65 15.82 6.64
C GLN A 499 -3.86 17.10 7.46
N ARG A 500 -2.78 17.67 7.99
CA ARG A 500 -2.79 19.08 8.38
C ARG A 500 -3.07 19.85 7.10
N GLU A 501 -4.28 20.38 6.96
CA GLU A 501 -4.52 21.55 6.12
C GLU A 501 -3.68 22.70 6.68
N SER A 502 -2.39 22.77 6.32
CA SER A 502 -1.56 23.92 6.67
C SER A 502 -0.44 24.12 5.66
N ALA A 503 -0.73 24.90 4.61
CA ALA A 503 0.26 25.79 3.98
C ALA A 503 -0.34 26.89 3.07
N SER A 504 -1.65 26.90 2.78
CA SER A 504 -2.29 27.97 1.98
C SER A 504 -3.10 28.99 2.81
N VAL A 505 -3.50 28.66 4.04
CA VAL A 505 -4.37 29.54 4.85
C VAL A 505 -3.58 30.55 5.70
N ASP A 506 -2.34 30.24 6.09
CA ASP A 506 -1.53 31.15 6.94
C ASP A 506 -0.85 32.29 6.18
N ARG A 507 -0.80 32.24 4.85
CA ARG A 507 -0.26 33.36 4.03
C ARG A 507 -1.29 34.48 3.86
N TRP A 508 -2.58 34.19 4.02
CA TRP A 508 -3.65 35.18 3.90
C TRP A 508 -3.79 36.09 5.13
N ARG A 509 -3.28 35.65 6.29
CA ARG A 509 -3.43 36.36 7.57
C ARG A 509 -2.35 37.43 7.83
N LYS A 510 -1.33 37.53 6.97
CA LYS A 510 -0.15 38.40 7.19
C LYS A 510 0.15 39.45 6.11
N SER A 511 -0.67 39.63 5.06
CA SER A 511 -0.50 40.80 4.18
C SER A 511 -1.29 41.99 4.74
N ARG A 512 -0.59 43.10 4.93
CA ARG A 512 -1.01 44.22 5.78
C ARG A 512 -1.59 45.40 4.98
N ASP A 513 -2.04 45.18 3.74
CA ASP A 513 -2.31 46.28 2.80
C ASP A 513 -3.75 46.37 2.26
N GLY A 514 -4.72 45.64 2.82
CA GLY A 514 -6.13 45.72 2.37
C GLY A 514 -7.02 46.72 3.11
N ALA A 515 -6.57 47.31 4.22
CA ALA A 515 -7.44 47.99 5.18
C ALA A 515 -7.54 49.52 5.01
N ARG A 516 -7.47 50.03 3.77
CA ARG A 516 -7.48 51.50 3.52
C ARG A 516 -8.42 52.01 2.45
N ILE A 517 -9.33 51.18 1.98
CA ILE A 517 -10.52 51.59 1.23
C ILE A 517 -11.69 51.08 2.07
N TRP A 518 -12.81 51.81 2.16
CA TRP A 518 -13.98 51.57 3.03
C TRP A 518 -14.05 52.34 4.36
N ALA A 519 -13.61 53.59 4.38
CA ALA A 519 -14.16 54.55 5.33
C ALA A 519 -14.27 55.94 4.69
N GLN A 520 -15.42 56.24 4.07
CA GLN A 520 -16.10 57.55 4.10
C GLN A 520 -17.30 57.54 3.15
N GLN A 521 -18.50 57.49 3.72
CA GLN A 521 -19.56 58.47 3.48
C GLN A 521 -20.60 58.26 4.59
N GLY A 522 -20.66 59.22 5.51
CA GLY A 522 -21.59 59.21 6.63
C GLY A 522 -22.82 60.05 6.32
N VAL A 523 -23.97 59.67 6.90
CA VAL A 523 -25.07 60.59 7.25
C VAL A 523 -25.74 60.12 8.55
N THR A 524 -25.38 60.84 9.61
CA THR A 524 -26.12 61.30 10.81
C THR A 524 -27.37 60.59 11.40
N ARG A 525 -27.17 60.17 12.66
CA ARG A 525 -27.89 60.48 13.93
C ARG A 525 -29.37 60.04 14.16
N GLY A 526 -29.53 59.13 15.13
CA GLY A 526 -30.69 58.99 16.02
C GLY A 526 -30.47 57.92 17.11
N ARG A 527 -30.34 58.35 18.38
CA ARG A 527 -30.07 57.58 19.63
C ARG A 527 -30.95 56.31 19.79
N ALA A 528 -30.39 55.11 19.97
CA ALA A 528 -29.84 54.47 21.17
C ALA A 528 -30.86 53.70 22.06
N ALA A 529 -30.86 52.37 21.96
CA ALA A 529 -31.06 51.40 23.05
C ALA A 529 -30.45 50.03 22.63
N HIS A 530 -29.63 49.44 23.49
CA HIS A 530 -28.63 48.42 23.16
C HIS A 530 -29.16 46.98 23.01
N GLY A 531 -28.86 46.37 21.86
CA GLY A 531 -28.67 44.93 21.68
C GLY A 531 -27.79 44.71 20.43
N PRO A 532 -26.54 44.19 20.52
CA PRO A 532 -25.70 44.07 19.34
C PRO A 532 -26.02 42.78 18.58
N VAL A 533 -26.74 42.97 17.49
CA VAL A 533 -26.77 42.12 16.29
C VAL A 533 -25.34 41.81 15.85
N ARG A 534 -24.96 40.53 15.87
CA ARG A 534 -23.71 40.03 15.27
C ARG A 534 -23.94 39.74 13.79
N SER A 535 -23.48 40.64 12.93
CA SER A 535 -23.18 40.32 11.53
C SER A 535 -21.89 39.50 11.45
N ARG A 536 -22.00 38.22 11.09
CA ARG A 536 -20.90 37.41 10.54
C ARG A 536 -21.43 36.61 9.36
N SER A 537 -20.95 36.98 8.17
CA SER A 537 -20.66 36.13 7.01
C SER A 537 -21.12 34.66 7.14
N ARG A 538 -22.35 34.40 6.69
CA ARG A 538 -22.84 33.06 6.35
C ARG A 538 -23.02 33.02 4.84
N LEU A 539 -22.18 32.28 4.12
CA LEU A 539 -22.73 31.49 3.03
C LEU A 539 -23.73 30.54 3.70
N PRO A 540 -25.02 30.51 3.33
CA PRO A 540 -26.00 29.70 4.03
C PRO A 540 -25.66 28.21 3.87
N ALA A 541 -25.02 27.66 4.90
CA ALA A 541 -25.03 26.24 5.18
C ALA A 541 -26.48 25.82 5.46
N THR A 542 -27.22 25.45 4.42
CA THR A 542 -28.33 24.48 4.41
C THR A 542 -29.00 24.50 3.02
N PHE A 543 -28.42 23.81 2.03
CA PHE A 543 -29.22 23.30 0.92
C PHE A 543 -29.94 22.05 1.44
N ALA A 544 -31.08 22.24 2.11
CA ALA A 544 -31.88 21.14 2.63
C ALA A 544 -32.75 20.58 1.49
N VAL A 545 -32.12 19.90 0.52
CA VAL A 545 -32.87 19.15 -0.48
C VAL A 545 -33.51 17.95 0.22
N ARG A 546 -34.78 18.08 0.63
CA ARG A 546 -35.59 16.94 1.08
C ARG A 546 -36.35 16.37 -0.11
N GLY A 547 -35.97 15.20 -0.59
CA GLY A 547 -36.66 14.51 -1.67
C GLY A 547 -35.69 13.77 -2.58
N THR A 548 -36.18 12.69 -3.17
CA THR A 548 -35.44 11.91 -4.17
C THR A 548 -35.34 12.71 -5.47
N PRO A 549 -34.19 12.74 -6.17
CA PRO A 549 -34.10 13.32 -7.49
C PRO A 549 -35.17 12.77 -8.45
N GLY A 550 -35.71 13.61 -9.32
CA GLY A 550 -36.78 13.27 -10.24
C GLY A 550 -37.68 14.47 -10.55
N LYS A 551 -38.72 14.23 -11.37
CA LYS A 551 -39.63 15.26 -11.89
C LYS A 551 -40.24 16.17 -10.82
N GLU A 552 -40.68 15.60 -9.70
CA GLU A 552 -41.30 16.35 -8.61
C GLU A 552 -40.31 17.32 -7.93
N LEU A 553 -39.07 16.85 -7.72
CA LEU A 553 -38.02 17.68 -7.13
C LEU A 553 -37.60 18.79 -8.10
N GLU A 554 -37.47 18.47 -9.39
CA GLU A 554 -37.15 19.45 -10.43
C GLU A 554 -38.18 20.58 -10.48
N ALA A 555 -39.47 20.24 -10.49
CA ALA A 555 -40.55 21.21 -10.49
C ALA A 555 -40.54 22.09 -9.23
N ARG A 556 -40.27 21.48 -8.07
CA ARG A 556 -40.16 22.22 -6.80
C ARG A 556 -38.98 23.18 -6.79
N LEU A 557 -37.79 22.74 -7.20
CA LEU A 557 -36.59 23.58 -7.21
C LEU A 557 -36.73 24.74 -8.19
N ASN A 558 -37.32 24.53 -9.37
CA ASN A 558 -37.58 25.64 -10.30
C ASN A 558 -38.65 26.61 -9.80
N ARG A 559 -39.68 26.14 -9.08
CA ARG A 559 -40.70 27.01 -8.49
C ARG A 559 -40.18 27.82 -7.31
N ASP A 560 -39.49 27.16 -6.38
CA ASP A 560 -39.13 27.75 -5.08
C ASP A 560 -37.73 28.41 -5.12
N PHE A 561 -36.82 27.91 -5.97
CA PHE A 561 -35.42 28.35 -6.10
C PHE A 561 -35.01 28.61 -7.56
N GLY A 562 -35.95 28.97 -8.44
CA GLY A 562 -35.68 29.29 -9.85
C GLY A 562 -34.94 30.61 -10.07
N PRO A 563 -34.79 31.05 -11.33
CA PRO A 563 -33.98 32.22 -11.73
C PRO A 563 -34.30 33.54 -11.00
N GLU A 564 -35.56 33.72 -10.61
CA GLU A 564 -36.01 34.92 -9.90
C GLU A 564 -35.60 34.93 -8.42
N ASN A 565 -35.21 33.79 -7.85
CA ASN A 565 -34.87 33.65 -6.45
C ASN A 565 -33.48 34.24 -6.13
N GLU A 566 -33.38 35.00 -5.03
CA GLU A 566 -32.12 35.62 -4.59
C GLU A 566 -31.01 34.61 -4.27
N PHE A 567 -31.34 33.44 -3.74
CA PHE A 567 -30.38 32.36 -3.53
C PHE A 567 -29.76 31.90 -4.85
N TYR A 568 -30.60 31.71 -5.87
CA TYR A 568 -30.13 31.27 -7.19
C TYR A 568 -29.23 32.32 -7.83
N LYS A 569 -29.60 33.60 -7.74
CA LYS A 569 -28.78 34.72 -8.23
C LYS A 569 -27.42 34.80 -7.53
N GLU A 570 -27.38 34.66 -6.21
CA GLU A 570 -26.15 34.62 -5.42
C GLU A 570 -25.27 33.42 -5.79
N LEU A 571 -25.87 32.23 -5.93
CA LEU A 571 -25.15 31.02 -6.37
C LEU A 571 -24.54 31.24 -7.76
N CYS A 572 -25.30 31.75 -8.73
CA CYS A 572 -24.78 32.09 -10.05
C CYS A 572 -23.62 33.08 -9.98
N ARG A 573 -23.73 34.11 -9.14
CA ARG A 573 -22.67 35.11 -8.95
C ARG A 573 -21.37 34.46 -8.45
N TYR A 574 -21.45 33.61 -7.42
CA TYR A 574 -20.28 32.92 -6.88
C TYR A 574 -19.65 31.94 -7.87
N ILE A 575 -20.47 31.18 -8.61
CA ILE A 575 -19.95 30.21 -9.60
C ILE A 575 -19.29 30.91 -10.78
N ARG A 576 -19.87 32.00 -11.29
CA ARG A 576 -19.26 32.82 -12.35
C ARG A 576 -17.97 33.48 -11.88
N GLN A 577 -17.96 33.99 -10.64
CA GLN A 577 -16.74 34.51 -10.03
C GLN A 577 -15.67 33.41 -9.95
N GLY A 578 -16.03 32.22 -9.48
CA GLY A 578 -15.09 31.10 -9.36
C GLY A 578 -14.57 30.57 -10.68
N LEU A 579 -15.37 30.66 -11.74
CA LEU A 579 -14.93 30.33 -13.09
C LEU A 579 -13.87 31.34 -13.59
N ARG A 580 -14.04 32.63 -13.30
CA ARG A 580 -13.04 33.67 -13.62
C ARG A 580 -11.77 33.54 -12.78
N GLU A 581 -11.90 33.16 -11.51
CA GLU A 581 -10.78 32.95 -10.58
C GLU A 581 -10.06 31.60 -10.79
N GLY A 582 -10.64 30.68 -11.56
CA GLY A 582 -10.02 29.41 -11.95
C GLY A 582 -10.13 28.28 -10.92
N TRP A 583 -11.03 28.39 -9.93
CA TRP A 583 -11.29 27.30 -8.96
C TRP A 583 -12.59 26.52 -9.21
N VAL A 584 -13.40 26.97 -10.18
CA VAL A 584 -14.58 26.24 -10.70
C VAL A 584 -14.22 25.63 -12.05
N ALA A 585 -14.55 24.35 -12.23
CA ALA A 585 -14.35 23.62 -13.48
C ALA A 585 -12.91 23.72 -14.02
N GLU A 586 -11.95 23.42 -13.15
CA GLU A 586 -10.51 23.60 -13.36
C GLU A 586 -9.88 22.53 -14.27
N THR A 587 -10.47 21.33 -14.39
CA THR A 587 -9.88 20.21 -15.13
C THR A 587 -10.54 20.04 -16.50
N GLU A 588 -9.76 20.15 -17.58
CA GLU A 588 -10.22 19.85 -18.94
C GLU A 588 -10.49 18.35 -19.13
N ILE A 589 -11.64 18.01 -19.72
CA ILE A 589 -12.05 16.64 -20.04
C ILE A 589 -11.82 16.34 -21.52
N THR A 590 -12.32 17.21 -22.39
CA THR A 590 -12.18 17.10 -23.84
C THR A 590 -12.06 18.50 -24.42
N GLY A 591 -10.96 19.18 -24.09
CA GLY A 591 -10.69 20.56 -24.48
C GLY A 591 -11.22 21.62 -23.51
N PRO A 592 -10.91 22.92 -23.76
CA PRO A 592 -11.35 24.04 -22.94
C PRO A 592 -12.88 24.21 -22.87
N GLU A 593 -13.59 23.72 -23.89
CA GLU A 593 -15.04 23.74 -24.01
C GLU A 593 -15.76 22.74 -23.09
N TYR A 594 -15.05 21.75 -22.53
CA TYR A 594 -15.63 20.78 -21.59
C TYR A 594 -14.70 20.54 -20.39
N ARG A 595 -15.04 21.18 -19.26
CA ARG A 595 -14.23 21.12 -18.02
C ARG A 595 -15.05 20.68 -16.82
N ARG A 596 -14.38 20.12 -15.82
CA ARG A 596 -14.98 19.62 -14.58
C ARG A 596 -14.13 20.01 -13.37
N GLY A 597 -14.80 20.25 -12.24
CA GLY A 597 -14.17 20.62 -10.99
C GLY A 597 -14.91 20.05 -9.79
N LYS A 598 -14.18 19.59 -8.77
CA LYS A 598 -14.80 19.04 -7.55
C LYS A 598 -14.79 20.10 -6.45
N ILE A 599 -15.97 20.63 -6.11
CA ILE A 599 -16.12 21.65 -5.07
C ILE A 599 -16.18 21.01 -3.68
N ALA A 600 -16.92 19.91 -3.52
CA ALA A 600 -17.04 19.22 -2.24
C ALA A 600 -17.25 17.71 -2.43
N LEU A 601 -16.59 16.92 -1.57
CA LEU A 601 -16.84 15.48 -1.45
C LEU A 601 -18.07 15.21 -0.55
N PRO A 602 -18.74 14.05 -0.69
CA PRO A 602 -19.80 13.63 0.22
C PRO A 602 -19.30 13.60 1.66
N SER A 603 -19.95 14.36 2.53
CA SER A 603 -19.66 14.41 3.96
C SER A 603 -20.94 14.71 4.74
N GLU A 604 -20.92 14.59 6.07
CA GLU A 604 -22.05 14.98 6.91
C GLU A 604 -22.46 16.45 6.68
N GLN A 605 -21.47 17.34 6.50
CA GLN A 605 -21.70 18.77 6.23
C GLN A 605 -22.47 19.00 4.93
N THR A 606 -22.24 18.17 3.91
CA THR A 606 -22.97 18.20 2.64
C THR A 606 -24.16 17.26 2.61
N ARG A 607 -24.57 16.69 3.76
CA ARG A 607 -25.62 15.66 3.87
C ARG A 607 -25.38 14.46 2.94
N TYR A 608 -24.13 14.06 2.81
CA TYR A 608 -23.65 12.99 1.95
C TYR A 608 -23.86 13.22 0.45
N PHE A 609 -23.99 14.48 0.01
CA PHE A 609 -23.94 14.83 -1.41
C PHE A 609 -22.54 15.30 -1.81
N SER A 610 -22.07 14.94 -3.01
CA SER A 610 -20.90 15.61 -3.61
C SER A 610 -21.36 16.81 -4.43
N ILE A 611 -20.56 17.88 -4.48
CA ILE A 611 -20.78 19.04 -5.33
C ILE A 611 -19.67 19.08 -6.37
N THR A 612 -20.05 19.03 -7.65
CA THR A 612 -19.13 19.05 -8.80
C THR A 612 -19.61 20.12 -9.76
N THR A 613 -18.71 20.94 -10.28
CA THR A 613 -19.02 21.94 -11.30
C THR A 613 -18.56 21.44 -12.66
N VAL A 614 -19.41 21.56 -13.67
CA VAL A 614 -19.13 21.12 -15.03
C VAL A 614 -19.33 22.29 -15.98
N TYR A 615 -18.26 22.80 -16.56
CA TYR A 615 -18.31 23.83 -17.60
C TYR A 615 -18.46 23.16 -18.96
N MET A 616 -19.42 23.64 -19.75
CA MET A 616 -19.68 23.18 -21.10
C MET A 616 -20.01 24.36 -22.00
N GLU A 617 -19.38 24.41 -23.16
CA GLU A 617 -19.59 25.45 -24.17
C GLU A 617 -19.93 24.81 -25.51
N SER A 618 -21.15 25.00 -25.96
CA SER A 618 -21.59 24.50 -27.27
C SER A 618 -21.20 25.46 -28.39
N PRO A 619 -20.88 24.96 -29.60
CA PRO A 619 -20.83 25.78 -30.81
C PRO A 619 -22.16 26.53 -31.04
N ALA A 620 -22.11 27.70 -31.68
CA ALA A 620 -23.27 28.59 -31.87
C ALA A 620 -24.52 27.90 -32.45
N ASP A 621 -24.34 26.98 -33.41
CA ASP A 621 -25.41 26.21 -34.06
C ASP A 621 -25.32 24.69 -33.78
N GLY A 622 -24.70 24.30 -32.67
CA GLY A 622 -24.39 22.89 -32.35
C GLY A 622 -24.81 22.43 -30.96
N ILE A 623 -24.67 21.11 -30.73
CA ILE A 623 -24.83 20.48 -29.41
C ILE A 623 -23.48 19.92 -28.98
N LEU A 624 -22.99 20.33 -27.81
CA LEU A 624 -21.85 19.67 -27.17
C LEU A 624 -22.37 18.49 -26.35
N ARG A 625 -21.84 17.30 -26.62
CA ARG A 625 -22.16 16.06 -25.90
C ARG A 625 -20.99 15.67 -25.00
N GLY A 626 -21.24 15.48 -23.72
CA GLY A 626 -20.26 14.93 -22.80
C GLY A 626 -20.23 13.39 -22.81
N GLN A 627 -19.72 12.80 -21.74
CA GLN A 627 -19.57 11.34 -21.61
C GLN A 627 -20.88 10.69 -21.17
N TYR A 628 -21.24 9.54 -21.77
CA TYR A 628 -22.43 8.77 -21.38
C TYR A 628 -22.28 8.22 -19.96
N HIS A 629 -23.32 8.35 -19.15
CA HIS A 629 -23.30 7.84 -17.78
C HIS A 629 -24.71 7.60 -17.23
N GLN A 630 -24.76 6.87 -16.12
CA GLN A 630 -25.94 6.57 -15.33
C GLN A 630 -25.81 7.19 -13.94
N HIS A 631 -26.95 7.58 -13.36
CA HIS A 631 -27.11 8.16 -12.03
C HIS A 631 -27.72 7.14 -11.06
N PRO A 632 -26.93 6.34 -10.31
CA PRO A 632 -27.48 5.26 -9.47
C PRO A 632 -28.52 5.74 -8.45
N TYR A 633 -28.33 6.94 -7.91
CA TYR A 633 -29.21 7.55 -6.90
C TYR A 633 -29.89 8.83 -7.40
N GLY A 634 -29.74 9.15 -8.69
CA GLY A 634 -30.21 10.38 -9.30
C GLY A 634 -29.20 11.52 -9.20
N GLU A 635 -29.53 12.65 -9.80
CA GLU A 635 -28.66 13.83 -9.92
C GLU A 635 -29.50 15.10 -9.75
N ILE A 636 -28.90 16.15 -9.18
CA ILE A 636 -29.49 17.48 -9.12
C ILE A 636 -28.50 18.45 -9.75
N ASN A 637 -28.92 19.14 -10.81
CA ASN A 637 -28.10 20.09 -11.53
C ASN A 637 -28.67 21.49 -11.37
N CYS A 638 -27.85 22.45 -10.94
CA CYS A 638 -28.14 23.87 -11.10
C CYS A 638 -27.46 24.37 -12.37
N VAL A 639 -28.24 24.83 -13.35
CA VAL A 639 -27.72 25.36 -14.61
C VAL A 639 -27.37 26.82 -14.42
N VAL A 640 -26.10 27.20 -14.54
CA VAL A 640 -25.62 28.58 -14.41
C VAL A 640 -25.14 29.07 -15.78
N PRO A 641 -25.94 29.82 -16.54
CA PRO A 641 -25.50 30.38 -17.82
C PRO A 641 -24.31 31.32 -17.62
N VAL A 642 -23.30 31.22 -18.49
CA VAL A 642 -22.21 32.20 -18.57
C VAL A 642 -22.64 33.26 -19.57
N ILE A 643 -22.70 34.52 -19.13
CA ILE A 643 -23.12 35.65 -19.95
C ILE A 643 -21.88 36.51 -20.15
N ASP A 644 -21.46 36.70 -21.39
CA ASP A 644 -20.40 37.66 -21.71
C ASP A 644 -20.96 39.08 -21.62
N GLU A 645 -20.27 39.95 -20.87
CA GLU A 645 -20.72 41.32 -20.56
C GLU A 645 -20.81 42.24 -21.81
N GLY A 646 -20.39 41.76 -23.00
CA GLY A 646 -20.44 42.49 -24.28
C GLY A 646 -21.63 42.20 -25.20
N GLU A 647 -22.43 41.15 -24.96
CA GLU A 647 -23.50 40.71 -25.89
C GLU A 647 -24.92 40.76 -25.29
N ALA A 648 -25.20 41.69 -24.39
CA ALA A 648 -26.55 41.93 -23.86
C ALA A 648 -27.59 42.37 -24.94
N GLY A 649 -27.19 42.53 -26.21
CA GLY A 649 -28.00 43.03 -27.32
C GLY A 649 -28.42 42.00 -28.39
N SER A 650 -27.91 40.77 -28.37
CA SER A 650 -28.17 39.77 -29.41
C SER A 650 -29.03 38.63 -28.84
N LYS A 651 -30.36 38.76 -28.99
CA LYS A 651 -31.30 37.67 -28.70
C LYS A 651 -31.15 36.56 -29.76
N ALA A 652 -30.15 35.70 -29.60
CA ALA A 652 -30.31 34.32 -30.01
C ALA A 652 -31.47 33.74 -29.17
N LYS A 653 -32.47 33.15 -29.83
CA LYS A 653 -33.66 32.60 -29.17
C LYS A 653 -33.25 31.44 -28.26
N GLY A 654 -33.25 31.69 -26.94
CA GLY A 654 -32.90 30.72 -25.90
C GLY A 654 -31.39 30.71 -25.66
N GLY A 655 -30.95 31.23 -24.51
CA GLY A 655 -29.54 31.22 -24.13
C GLY A 655 -29.00 29.80 -23.85
N PRO A 656 -27.88 29.64 -23.13
CA PRO A 656 -27.29 28.34 -22.84
C PRO A 656 -28.26 27.42 -22.08
N GLU A 657 -28.51 26.22 -22.61
CA GLU A 657 -29.40 25.21 -22.02
C GLU A 657 -28.69 23.86 -21.84
N LEU A 658 -29.00 23.19 -20.72
CA LEU A 658 -28.60 21.82 -20.41
C LEU A 658 -29.79 20.87 -20.65
N LYS A 659 -29.56 19.72 -21.28
CA LYS A 659 -30.59 18.70 -21.48
C LYS A 659 -30.78 17.84 -20.23
N GLY A 660 -31.88 18.07 -19.51
CA GLY A 660 -32.38 17.22 -18.44
C GLY A 660 -33.28 16.09 -18.96
N MET A 661 -33.88 15.34 -18.03
CA MET A 661 -34.83 14.27 -18.36
C MET A 661 -36.20 14.81 -18.80
N GLN A 662 -36.57 16.02 -18.36
CA GLN A 662 -37.83 16.69 -18.75
C GLN A 662 -37.69 17.57 -20.00
N GLY A 663 -36.50 17.69 -20.58
CA GLY A 663 -36.23 18.55 -21.75
C GLY A 663 -35.03 19.47 -21.56
N TRP A 664 -34.94 20.49 -22.40
CA TRP A 664 -33.89 21.51 -22.32
C TRP A 664 -34.22 22.54 -21.25
N GLN A 665 -33.23 22.83 -20.40
CA GLN A 665 -33.36 23.77 -19.29
C GLN A 665 -32.26 24.82 -19.37
N GLY A 666 -32.65 26.09 -19.48
CA GLY A 666 -31.76 27.25 -19.35
C GLY A 666 -31.43 27.54 -17.89
N ALA A 667 -31.46 28.81 -17.48
CA ALA A 667 -31.34 29.17 -16.07
C ALA A 667 -32.37 28.40 -15.21
N GLY A 668 -31.92 27.68 -14.18
CA GLY A 668 -32.78 26.87 -13.31
C GLY A 668 -32.17 25.53 -12.93
N TRP A 669 -33.03 24.52 -12.72
CA TRP A 669 -32.64 23.21 -12.19
C TRP A 669 -33.08 22.07 -13.09
N THR A 670 -32.26 21.02 -13.21
CA THR A 670 -32.67 19.71 -13.73
C THR A 670 -32.41 18.64 -12.69
N CYS A 671 -33.29 17.65 -12.54
CA CYS A 671 -33.13 16.57 -11.55
C CYS A 671 -33.40 15.20 -12.16
N PRO A 672 -32.44 14.61 -12.90
CA PRO A 672 -32.54 13.23 -13.34
C PRO A 672 -32.77 12.26 -12.15
N GLY A 673 -33.77 11.39 -12.27
CA GLY A 673 -34.12 10.43 -11.21
C GLY A 673 -33.12 9.27 -11.04
N PRO A 674 -33.23 8.49 -9.96
CA PRO A 674 -32.43 7.28 -9.76
C PRO A 674 -32.50 6.30 -10.93
N GLY A 675 -31.34 5.77 -11.33
CA GLY A 675 -31.19 4.81 -12.42
C GLY A 675 -31.20 5.41 -13.83
N THR A 676 -31.50 6.71 -13.99
CA THR A 676 -31.51 7.37 -15.30
C THR A 676 -30.12 7.42 -15.91
N HIS A 677 -30.04 7.36 -17.25
CA HIS A 677 -28.76 7.35 -17.97
C HIS A 677 -28.85 8.20 -19.24
N HIS A 678 -27.82 9.00 -19.52
CA HIS A 678 -27.84 9.93 -20.64
C HIS A 678 -26.45 10.46 -21.01
N TYR A 679 -26.40 11.12 -22.17
CA TYR A 679 -25.36 12.09 -22.46
C TYR A 679 -25.74 13.42 -21.80
N PRO A 680 -24.84 14.10 -21.06
CA PRO A 680 -25.03 15.49 -20.73
C PRO A 680 -24.86 16.28 -22.03
N GLU A 681 -25.91 16.99 -22.45
CA GLU A 681 -25.92 17.76 -23.70
C GLU A 681 -26.15 19.23 -23.40
N VAL A 682 -25.36 20.11 -24.02
CA VAL A 682 -25.49 21.56 -23.92
C VAL A 682 -25.65 22.18 -25.31
N ARG A 683 -26.51 23.21 -25.42
CA ARG A 683 -26.72 24.01 -26.63
C ARG A 683 -26.86 25.50 -26.28
N GLY A 684 -26.67 26.38 -27.25
CA GLY A 684 -26.96 27.81 -27.11
C GLY A 684 -25.91 28.63 -26.33
N GLY A 685 -24.70 28.08 -26.13
CA GLY A 685 -23.53 28.80 -25.60
C GLY A 685 -22.89 28.13 -24.38
N ALA A 686 -22.22 28.94 -23.55
CA ALA A 686 -21.48 28.48 -22.38
C ALA A 686 -22.33 28.46 -21.09
N LEU A 687 -22.24 27.37 -20.33
CA LEU A 687 -22.84 27.26 -18.99
C LEU A 687 -21.96 26.46 -18.03
N VAL A 688 -22.19 26.66 -16.74
CA VAL A 688 -21.69 25.78 -15.67
C VAL A 688 -22.86 25.05 -15.05
N SER A 689 -22.84 23.71 -15.06
CA SER A 689 -23.74 22.89 -14.27
C SER A 689 -23.13 22.64 -12.89
N VAL A 690 -23.79 23.08 -11.82
CA VAL A 690 -23.46 22.67 -10.45
C VAL A 690 -24.21 21.37 -10.16
N VAL A 691 -23.48 20.28 -10.26
CA VAL A 691 -23.93 18.91 -10.13
C VAL A 691 -23.84 18.45 -8.68
N VAL A 692 -24.97 18.10 -8.09
CA VAL A 692 -25.11 17.62 -6.72
C VAL A 692 -25.54 16.15 -6.76
N LEU A 693 -24.64 15.26 -6.33
CA LEU A 693 -24.80 13.81 -6.46
C LEU A 693 -24.96 13.15 -5.10
N PRO A 694 -26.04 12.38 -4.84
CA PRO A 694 -26.16 11.55 -3.65
C PRO A 694 -25.00 10.53 -3.58
N ALA A 695 -24.32 10.49 -2.43
CA ALA A 695 -23.12 9.69 -2.19
C ALA A 695 -21.97 9.90 -3.21
N GLY A 696 -22.04 10.95 -4.03
CA GLY A 696 -21.04 11.25 -5.07
C GLY A 696 -20.94 10.21 -6.18
N ARG A 697 -21.98 9.39 -6.41
CA ARG A 697 -21.93 8.25 -7.34
C ARG A 697 -22.45 8.59 -8.73
N ILE A 698 -21.64 8.28 -9.75
CA ILE A 698 -22.00 8.20 -11.17
C ILE A 698 -21.46 6.86 -11.68
N CYS A 699 -22.18 6.19 -12.58
CA CYS A 699 -21.77 4.94 -13.21
C CYS A 699 -21.52 5.14 -14.71
N TYR A 700 -20.33 4.79 -15.20
CA TYR A 700 -19.95 4.90 -16.61
C TYR A 700 -20.06 3.58 -17.37
N GLU A 701 -20.62 2.52 -16.76
CA GLU A 701 -20.77 1.19 -17.37
C GLU A 701 -22.12 1.01 -18.10
N ALA A 702 -22.94 2.06 -18.16
CA ALA A 702 -24.22 2.01 -18.85
C ALA A 702 -24.03 2.06 -20.38
N GLU A 703 -24.81 1.27 -21.10
CA GLU A 703 -24.78 1.20 -22.56
C GLU A 703 -25.89 2.08 -23.15
N PRO A 704 -25.59 2.90 -24.18
CA PRO A 704 -26.61 3.64 -24.92
C PRO A 704 -27.71 2.72 -25.49
N GLY A 705 -28.97 3.13 -25.36
CA GLY A 705 -30.12 2.42 -25.94
C GLY A 705 -30.87 1.47 -24.99
N LYS A 706 -30.42 1.31 -23.73
CA LYS A 706 -31.22 0.62 -22.71
C LYS A 706 -32.50 1.41 -22.38
N PRO A 707 -33.61 0.76 -22.00
CA PRO A 707 -34.80 1.47 -21.56
C PRO A 707 -34.49 2.35 -20.36
N GLN A 708 -35.10 3.53 -20.31
CA GLN A 708 -35.03 4.41 -19.13
C GLN A 708 -35.86 3.82 -17.98
N PRO A 709 -35.48 4.08 -16.72
CA PRO A 709 -36.31 3.68 -15.59
C PRO A 709 -37.64 4.46 -15.57
N PRO A 710 -38.68 3.96 -14.88
CA PRO A 710 -39.97 4.66 -14.73
C PRO A 710 -39.89 6.04 -14.05
N SER A 711 -38.73 6.39 -13.47
CA SER A 711 -38.46 7.64 -12.77
C SER A 711 -38.04 8.80 -13.69
N VAL A 712 -38.09 8.62 -15.02
CA VAL A 712 -37.92 9.68 -16.03
C VAL A 712 -39.15 10.56 -16.11
#